data_AF-A0A6P1REP6-F1
#
_entry.id   AF-A0A6P1REP6-F1
#
_cell.length_a   1.000
_cell.length_b   1.000
_cell.length_c   1.000
_cell.angle_alpha   90.00
_cell.angle_beta   90.00
_cell.angle_gamma   90.00
#
_symmetry.space_group_name_H-M   'P 1'
#
loop_
_entity.id
_entity.type
_entity.pdbx_description
1 polymer ?
#
loop_
_entity_poly.entity_id
_entity_poly.type
_entity_poly.pdbx_seq_one_letter_code
_entity_poly.pdbx_strand_id
1 'polypeptide(L)'
;MAAEGTSVSISETVLREIARQAHGTVDGLPMHIIRFVLEFPSAPDLAEAGVQLRSILGSDKFDLRPLDDQLPKFFVLQFPGVPRTIAPPRLFAAADFLCDKLSLVSCVPDIGSTLYAEPDARLLRDGAPESAITNAFCWSDAAAPEDMHWAPNAIKANLAWTLENGKGDGILVAQPDTGIATHPELELGMFDLERAANVLEGGSDPKDPLRAGTANPGHGTATSSVVASRVQGKIVGAAPLAKVIPIRCIEDVKIFDGAPVARAILHAVSVNADIISMSLGGIYSPSIAAALEKAVAAGCIVVVASGNCVGFVVYPASDRNSIALAGVNAGDVPWKGTSRGSAVDVSAPAENVFVARRTPEDNETGVVAGGQGTSFATALTAGAAAIWLSHFGRDRVRAEAKRRNDHVQELFRAALRRTARKPAGWNGNLYGAGIVDAQSLLQLPLAEIPSPSATAEAAAPTGLSEEDRDTATVFELAASRAKIEGFDWARYGAEASFLAADERRRSDPTKAGLVESRIRPKPTSGLSASAPPVLQRVLTRLEYAPELIAPLDRQPEAKSTFRTLLSRSRIVRPGVSAESPLRGRSAQEIQDRLNSAIKKMDDRPDATPESKSRRRDLFDRSEKLLKKAEGSGGAHNLIWTERADIEALVRLTGRPALKITDGKVDPAALAATEWEDTFKVDPKGLQTLFERVGRVDLDGEHVGTGFVVGEGLIMTNRHVAEAIADEIRGRGPSTWIVQDNASINFDDRGLGSAKKFRIKSLVFAGSDTIGREVNFAHLDMALFEVETSNGSSSFPTKMSQVGDRDVGESKVELIVVGYPARPDVSALEDPETHQVRDDIAKRLGEIFGLDYGRKYLAPGRIEDVAGSLGDDQSHRWVFSHDSTTLAGCSGSCVSQLIDFFPILGLHFAGRNLTANYAHSLAAVRASGQVPAAILERLGWTA
;
A
#
# COMPACT_ATOMS: atom_id res chain seq x y z
N MET A 1 49.81 6.40 -15.48
CA MET A 1 49.09 7.03 -14.36
C MET A 1 47.65 6.56 -14.43
N ALA A 2 47.35 5.45 -13.75
CA ALA A 2 45.99 4.95 -13.59
C ALA A 2 45.37 5.70 -12.41
N ALA A 3 44.30 6.47 -12.67
CA ALA A 3 43.49 7.04 -11.61
C ALA A 3 42.62 5.92 -11.04
N GLU A 4 42.89 5.53 -9.79
CA GLU A 4 41.94 4.80 -8.95
C GLU A 4 40.73 5.70 -8.72
N GLY A 5 39.75 5.62 -9.63
CA GLY A 5 38.43 6.20 -9.40
C GLY A 5 37.69 5.32 -8.40
N THR A 6 37.62 5.73 -7.14
CA THR A 6 36.72 5.14 -6.15
C THR A 6 35.30 5.16 -6.69
N SER A 7 34.73 3.98 -6.99
CA SER A 7 33.34 3.86 -7.42
C SER A 7 32.43 4.34 -6.29
N VAL A 8 31.72 5.45 -6.50
CA VAL A 8 30.72 5.98 -5.58
C VAL A 8 29.62 4.93 -5.37
N SER A 9 29.21 4.69 -4.12
CA SER A 9 28.15 3.69 -3.83
C SER A 9 26.78 4.17 -4.33
N ILE A 10 25.83 3.25 -4.49
CA ILE A 10 24.46 3.60 -4.90
C ILE A 10 23.78 4.44 -3.80
N SER A 11 23.94 4.08 -2.53
CA SER A 11 23.45 4.88 -1.41
C SER A 11 23.98 6.31 -1.43
N GLU A 12 25.27 6.49 -1.72
CA GLU A 12 25.86 7.82 -1.84
C GLU A 12 25.29 8.58 -3.05
N THR A 13 25.11 7.90 -4.19
CA THR A 13 24.50 8.48 -5.40
C THR A 13 23.08 8.96 -5.12
N VAL A 14 22.27 8.15 -4.43
CA VAL A 14 20.90 8.48 -4.03
C VAL A 14 20.89 9.71 -3.13
N LEU A 15 21.72 9.74 -2.08
CA LEU A 15 21.81 10.86 -1.15
C LEU A 15 22.25 12.17 -1.83
N ARG A 16 23.25 12.09 -2.71
CA ARG A 16 23.70 13.24 -3.52
C ARG A 16 22.59 13.77 -4.43
N GLU A 17 21.82 12.88 -5.05
CA GLU A 17 20.71 13.26 -5.92
C GLU A 17 19.54 13.88 -5.14
N ILE A 18 19.16 13.31 -4.00
CA ILE A 18 18.18 13.90 -3.07
C ILE A 18 18.62 15.33 -2.70
N ALA A 19 19.87 15.50 -2.26
CA ALA A 19 20.41 16.81 -1.88
C ALA A 19 20.52 17.80 -3.06
N ARG A 20 20.64 17.31 -4.30
CA ARG A 20 20.63 18.15 -5.50
C ARG A 20 19.23 18.69 -5.80
N GLN A 21 18.21 17.87 -5.57
CA GLN A 21 16.79 18.16 -5.82
C GLN A 21 16.15 19.00 -4.71
N ALA A 22 16.72 18.96 -3.52
CA ALA A 22 16.21 19.68 -2.36
C ALA A 22 16.25 21.22 -2.51
N HIS A 23 15.34 21.85 -1.78
CA HIS A 23 15.34 23.28 -1.50
C HIS A 23 16.21 23.58 -0.26
N GLY A 24 16.14 24.82 0.23
CA GLY A 24 16.87 25.25 1.42
C GLY A 24 16.25 24.69 2.70
N THR A 25 15.94 25.57 3.66
CA THR A 25 15.32 25.19 4.93
C THR A 25 13.79 25.24 4.86
N VAL A 26 13.13 24.54 5.78
CA VAL A 26 11.68 24.57 5.97
C VAL A 26 11.37 24.74 7.45
N ASP A 27 10.23 25.32 7.82
CA ASP A 27 9.80 25.31 9.22
C ASP A 27 9.08 24.00 9.55
N GLY A 28 9.04 23.64 10.84
CA GLY A 28 8.37 22.41 11.30
C GLY A 28 9.01 21.11 10.78
N LEU A 29 8.17 20.08 10.70
CA LEU A 29 8.48 18.73 10.21
C LEU A 29 7.39 18.33 9.20
N PRO A 30 7.37 18.93 8.01
CA PRO A 30 6.31 18.69 7.04
C PRO A 30 6.31 17.22 6.60
N MET A 31 5.11 16.69 6.40
CA MET A 31 4.94 15.34 5.84
C MET A 31 5.33 15.32 4.35
N HIS A 32 5.48 14.12 3.81
CA HIS A 32 5.66 13.85 2.37
C HIS A 32 7.02 14.24 1.78
N ILE A 33 7.98 14.71 2.57
CA ILE A 33 9.37 14.94 2.14
C ILE A 33 10.32 13.85 2.64
N ILE A 34 11.45 13.68 1.95
CA ILE A 34 12.49 12.76 2.43
C ILE A 34 13.17 13.33 3.67
N ARG A 35 13.26 12.49 4.71
CA ARG A 35 13.87 12.84 6.00
C ARG A 35 14.49 11.62 6.67
N PHE A 36 15.51 11.88 7.49
CA PHE A 36 16.18 10.91 8.34
C PHE A 36 16.29 11.44 9.77
N VAL A 37 16.07 10.57 10.74
CA VAL A 37 16.35 10.83 12.16
C VAL A 37 17.70 10.20 12.49
N LEU A 38 18.65 11.03 12.90
CA LEU A 38 20.03 10.68 13.22
C LEU A 38 20.18 10.59 14.74
N GLU A 39 20.73 9.49 15.25
CA GLU A 39 21.09 9.34 16.65
C GLU A 39 22.61 9.26 16.80
N PHE A 40 23.21 10.27 17.42
CA PHE A 40 24.63 10.31 17.70
C PHE A 40 24.95 9.64 19.05
N PRO A 41 26.16 9.08 19.23
CA PRO A 41 26.57 8.49 20.52
C PRO A 41 26.57 9.52 21.68
N SER A 42 26.86 10.78 21.35
CA SER A 42 26.81 11.96 22.22
C SER A 42 26.31 13.17 21.44
N ALA A 43 25.98 14.27 22.13
CA ALA A 43 25.63 15.52 21.45
C ALA A 43 26.77 15.95 20.51
N PRO A 44 26.54 16.04 19.19
CA PRO A 44 27.56 16.38 18.21
C PRO A 44 27.78 17.90 18.14
N ASP A 45 28.92 18.31 17.60
CA ASP A 45 29.08 19.66 17.07
C ASP A 45 28.32 19.76 15.73
N LEU A 46 27.25 20.57 15.72
CA LEU A 46 26.41 20.79 14.54
C LEU A 46 27.19 21.33 13.34
N ALA A 47 28.21 22.17 13.57
CA ALA A 47 29.01 22.73 12.49
C ALA A 47 29.86 21.64 11.84
N GLU A 48 30.46 20.76 12.66
CA GLU A 48 31.26 19.63 12.19
C GLU A 48 30.39 18.61 11.43
N ALA A 49 29.25 18.20 12.01
CA ALA A 49 28.30 17.30 11.36
C ALA A 49 27.82 17.87 10.02
N GLY A 50 27.55 19.18 9.96
CA GLY A 50 27.19 19.88 8.73
C GLY A 50 28.32 19.87 7.68
N VAL A 51 29.59 19.99 8.08
CA VAL A 51 30.74 19.87 7.15
C VAL A 51 30.83 18.46 6.57
N GLN A 52 30.71 17.43 7.42
CA GLN A 52 30.75 16.04 6.97
C GLN A 52 29.61 15.73 6.00
N LEU A 53 28.38 16.16 6.33
CA LEU A 53 27.22 16.01 5.44
C LEU A 53 27.41 16.73 4.11
N ARG A 54 27.92 17.96 4.08
CA ARG A 54 28.23 18.66 2.82
C ARG A 54 29.22 17.88 1.96
N SER A 55 30.22 17.24 2.57
CA SER A 55 31.17 16.39 1.86
C SER A 55 30.52 15.13 1.26
N ILE A 56 29.65 14.46 2.03
CA ILE A 56 28.94 13.25 1.62
C ILE A 56 27.92 13.57 0.53
N LEU A 57 27.09 14.60 0.75
CA LEU A 57 25.98 14.98 -0.12
C LEU A 57 26.43 15.79 -1.34
N GLY A 58 27.60 16.41 -1.31
CA GLY A 58 28.08 17.30 -2.38
C GLY A 58 27.21 18.53 -2.61
N SER A 59 26.41 18.90 -1.61
CA SER A 59 25.41 19.98 -1.65
C SER A 59 25.23 20.53 -0.23
N ASP A 60 24.92 21.81 -0.12
CA ASP A 60 24.49 22.49 1.11
C ASP A 60 22.97 22.61 1.23
N LYS A 61 22.22 22.08 0.25
CA LYS A 61 20.75 22.10 0.20
C LYS A 61 20.18 20.93 0.99
N PHE A 62 20.27 21.05 2.30
CA PHE A 62 19.62 20.19 3.25
C PHE A 62 19.38 20.99 4.53
N ASP A 63 18.48 20.50 5.36
CA ASP A 63 18.23 21.05 6.67
C ASP A 63 18.64 20.03 7.73
N LEU A 64 19.59 20.40 8.60
CA LEU A 64 20.02 19.61 9.74
C LEU A 64 19.75 20.41 11.01
N ARG A 65 18.93 19.84 11.92
CA ARG A 65 18.60 20.50 13.19
C ARG A 65 18.43 19.50 14.34
N PRO A 66 18.58 19.93 15.60
CA PRO A 66 18.18 19.12 16.74
C PRO A 66 16.71 18.68 16.62
N LEU A 67 16.41 17.45 17.04
CA LEU A 67 15.02 17.00 17.15
C LEU A 67 14.30 17.77 18.27
N ASP A 68 14.94 17.91 19.43
CA ASP A 68 14.44 18.68 20.57
C ASP A 68 15.58 18.86 21.58
N ASP A 69 15.59 19.96 22.32
CA ASP A 69 16.63 20.25 23.31
C ASP A 69 16.68 19.20 24.44
N GLN A 70 15.55 18.52 24.70
CA GLN A 70 15.45 17.46 25.70
C GLN A 70 16.12 16.15 25.26
N LEU A 71 16.41 16.00 23.96
CA LEU A 71 17.06 14.84 23.34
C LEU A 71 18.30 15.28 22.54
N PRO A 72 19.38 15.73 23.23
CA PRO A 72 20.53 16.38 22.59
C PRO A 72 21.37 15.49 21.66
N LYS A 73 21.06 14.19 21.59
CA LYS A 73 21.71 13.22 20.69
C LYS A 73 20.95 12.99 19.39
N PHE A 74 19.71 13.46 19.30
CA PHE A 74 18.83 13.20 18.17
C PHE A 74 18.73 14.44 17.27
N PHE A 75 18.97 14.23 15.98
CA PHE A 75 18.93 15.26 14.96
C PHE A 75 18.03 14.81 13.81
N VAL A 76 17.51 15.78 13.09
CA VAL A 76 16.66 15.57 11.93
C VAL A 76 17.37 16.13 10.72
N LEU A 77 17.61 15.28 9.72
CA LEU A 77 18.12 15.64 8.41
C LEU A 77 16.97 15.61 7.39
N GLN A 78 16.65 16.75 6.79
CA GLN A 78 15.53 16.92 5.87
C GLN A 78 16.00 17.41 4.52
N PHE A 79 15.23 17.05 3.50
CA PHE A 79 15.42 17.48 2.12
C PHE A 79 14.15 18.18 1.63
N PRO A 80 13.93 19.46 1.99
CA PRO A 80 12.68 20.15 1.69
C PRO A 80 12.36 20.17 0.19
N GLY A 81 11.11 19.86 -0.15
CA GLY A 81 10.62 19.78 -1.53
C GLY A 81 11.08 18.58 -2.35
N VAL A 82 11.79 17.63 -1.74
CA VAL A 82 12.00 16.30 -2.35
C VAL A 82 10.90 15.38 -1.84
N PRO A 83 9.90 15.02 -2.67
CA PRO A 83 8.84 14.13 -2.24
C PRO A 83 9.38 12.72 -1.96
N ARG A 84 8.68 11.99 -1.08
CA ARG A 84 8.98 10.57 -0.80
C ARG A 84 8.55 9.68 -1.96
N THR A 85 9.45 9.45 -2.91
CA THR A 85 9.22 8.62 -4.10
C THR A 85 10.22 7.46 -4.21
N ILE A 86 11.01 7.24 -3.15
CA ILE A 86 12.04 6.20 -3.08
C ILE A 86 11.54 5.03 -2.23
N ALA A 87 11.73 3.81 -2.71
CA ALA A 87 11.33 2.60 -2.00
C ALA A 87 12.02 2.47 -0.61
N PRO A 88 11.30 2.00 0.43
CA PRO A 88 11.83 1.86 1.79
C PRO A 88 13.17 1.11 1.89
N PRO A 89 13.41 -0.03 1.19
CA PRO A 89 14.70 -0.72 1.28
C PRO A 89 15.90 0.15 0.87
N ARG A 90 15.72 1.01 -0.14
CA ARG A 90 16.77 1.93 -0.59
C ARG A 90 16.98 3.08 0.40
N LEU A 91 15.92 3.56 1.04
CA LEU A 91 16.03 4.53 2.12
C LEU A 91 16.75 3.95 3.35
N PHE A 92 16.47 2.69 3.73
CA PHE A 92 17.22 2.00 4.79
C PHE A 92 18.69 1.80 4.40
N ALA A 93 19.01 1.44 3.15
CA ALA A 93 20.39 1.36 2.67
C ALA A 93 21.11 2.72 2.65
N ALA A 94 20.40 3.81 2.39
CA ALA A 94 20.94 5.17 2.52
C ALA A 94 21.18 5.55 3.99
N ALA A 95 20.27 5.17 4.89
CA ALA A 95 20.40 5.40 6.32
C ALA A 95 21.57 4.60 6.93
N ASP A 96 21.72 3.33 6.54
CA ASP A 96 22.83 2.46 6.95
C ASP A 96 24.19 3.03 6.49
N PHE A 97 24.25 3.55 5.26
CA PHE A 97 25.42 4.27 4.76
C PHE A 97 25.73 5.54 5.58
N LEU A 98 24.71 6.31 5.97
CA LEU A 98 24.91 7.48 6.85
C LEU A 98 25.42 7.08 8.24
N CYS A 99 24.94 5.95 8.79
CA CYS A 99 25.46 5.41 10.06
C CYS A 99 26.97 5.20 10.01
N ASP A 100 27.47 4.58 8.94
CA ASP A 100 28.91 4.34 8.79
C ASP A 100 29.70 5.62 8.59
N LYS A 101 29.21 6.54 7.74
CA LYS A 101 29.94 7.77 7.42
C LYS A 101 29.97 8.79 8.55
N LEU A 102 28.94 8.82 9.39
CA LEU A 102 28.82 9.78 10.49
C LEU A 102 29.02 9.14 11.87
N SER A 103 29.36 7.84 11.93
CA SER A 103 29.52 7.08 13.18
C SER A 103 28.30 7.17 14.10
N LEU A 104 27.11 7.02 13.53
CA LEU A 104 25.83 7.11 14.26
C LEU A 104 25.55 5.82 15.01
N VAL A 105 24.78 5.94 16.09
CA VAL A 105 24.15 4.80 16.77
C VAL A 105 23.01 4.24 15.92
N SER A 106 22.18 5.12 15.38
CA SER A 106 21.07 4.76 14.51
C SER A 106 20.76 5.89 13.52
N CYS A 107 20.21 5.52 12.36
CA CYS A 107 19.67 6.44 11.39
C CYS A 107 18.38 5.83 10.85
N VAL A 108 17.24 6.50 11.05
CA VAL A 108 15.94 5.98 10.66
C VAL A 108 15.34 6.87 9.57
N PRO A 109 15.12 6.35 8.35
CA PRO A 109 14.44 7.10 7.31
C PRO A 109 12.94 7.21 7.59
N ASP A 110 12.35 8.30 7.13
CA ASP A 110 10.89 8.36 6.91
C ASP A 110 10.55 7.55 5.66
N ILE A 111 9.82 6.44 5.85
CA ILE A 111 9.44 5.52 4.77
C ILE A 111 7.99 5.69 4.29
N GLY A 112 7.25 6.68 4.81
CA GLY A 112 5.86 6.94 4.43
C GLY A 112 4.86 5.85 4.86
N SER A 113 3.57 6.02 4.53
CA SER A 113 2.46 5.21 5.08
C SER A 113 2.19 3.87 4.37
N THR A 114 3.16 3.30 3.67
CA THR A 114 2.92 2.19 2.72
C THR A 114 2.72 0.80 3.34
N LEU A 115 2.86 0.60 4.67
CA LEU A 115 2.73 -0.74 5.26
C LEU A 115 1.35 -1.09 5.82
N TYR A 116 0.56 -0.12 6.30
CA TYR A 116 -0.79 -0.42 6.80
C TYR A 116 -1.81 0.16 5.82
N ALA A 117 -2.54 -0.70 5.11
CA ALA A 117 -3.73 -0.24 4.42
C ALA A 117 -4.88 -0.27 5.43
N GLU A 118 -5.15 0.87 6.06
CA GLU A 118 -6.51 1.17 6.48
C GLU A 118 -7.26 1.70 5.25
N PRO A 119 -8.53 1.32 5.06
CA PRO A 119 -9.39 1.93 4.05
C PRO A 119 -9.36 3.45 4.21
N ASP A 120 -9.40 4.14 3.08
CA ASP A 120 -9.48 5.58 3.05
C ASP A 120 -10.77 6.04 3.74
N ALA A 121 -10.64 6.84 4.80
CA ALA A 121 -11.78 7.40 5.52
C ALA A 121 -12.72 8.24 4.63
N ARG A 122 -12.27 8.64 3.42
CA ARG A 122 -13.06 9.35 2.40
C ARG A 122 -14.08 8.47 1.65
N LEU A 123 -13.92 7.15 1.67
CA LEU A 123 -14.88 6.21 1.05
C LEU A 123 -16.13 5.98 1.92
N LEU A 124 -16.18 6.63 3.09
CA LEU A 124 -17.30 6.58 4.02
C LEU A 124 -18.40 7.56 3.56
N ARG A 125 -19.32 7.09 2.70
CA ARG A 125 -20.52 7.86 2.30
C ARG A 125 -21.58 7.85 3.41
N ASP A 126 -22.30 8.97 3.53
CA ASP A 126 -23.34 9.21 4.52
C ASP A 126 -24.44 8.14 4.56
N GLY A 127 -24.78 7.69 5.77
CA GLY A 127 -26.00 6.91 6.06
C GLY A 127 -25.86 5.39 6.10
N ALA A 128 -24.66 4.83 5.87
CA ALA A 128 -24.37 3.41 6.09
C ALA A 128 -23.20 3.25 7.09
N PRO A 129 -23.24 2.29 8.05
CA PRO A 129 -22.04 1.93 8.80
C PRO A 129 -20.96 1.47 7.82
N GLU A 130 -19.72 1.88 8.11
CA GLU A 130 -18.47 1.77 7.34
C GLU A 130 -18.38 0.67 6.25
N SER A 131 -19.10 0.83 5.14
CA SER A 131 -19.14 -0.16 4.07
C SER A 131 -19.14 0.49 2.69
N ALA A 132 -17.94 0.64 2.14
CA ALA A 132 -17.72 0.48 0.71
C ALA A 132 -16.21 0.38 0.44
N ILE A 133 -15.81 -0.84 0.10
CA ILE A 133 -14.62 -1.17 -0.72
C ILE A 133 -13.31 -1.27 0.09
N THR A 134 -13.16 -2.48 0.64
CA THR A 134 -12.05 -3.18 1.37
C THR A 134 -12.41 -3.72 2.77
N ASN A 135 -13.67 -3.63 3.20
CA ASN A 135 -14.08 -3.79 4.61
C ASN A 135 -14.66 -5.13 5.12
N ALA A 136 -14.61 -6.25 4.40
CA ALA A 136 -15.44 -7.41 4.80
C ALA A 136 -14.94 -8.25 6.02
N PHE A 137 -13.69 -8.14 6.48
CA PHE A 137 -13.13 -9.16 7.39
C PHE A 137 -12.68 -8.72 8.79
N CYS A 138 -12.50 -7.43 9.10
CA CYS A 138 -12.09 -7.01 10.46
C CYS A 138 -12.92 -5.87 11.07
N TRP A 139 -13.52 -5.00 10.25
CA TRP A 139 -14.50 -4.01 10.69
C TRP A 139 -15.86 -4.68 10.97
N SER A 140 -16.64 -4.10 11.87
CA SER A 140 -17.95 -4.63 12.23
C SER A 140 -19.04 -3.95 11.41
N ASP A 141 -19.97 -4.75 10.91
CA ASP A 141 -21.24 -4.29 10.35
C ASP A 141 -22.35 -4.24 11.42
N ALA A 142 -22.00 -4.45 12.68
CA ALA A 142 -22.96 -4.41 13.79
C ALA A 142 -23.58 -3.02 13.91
N ALA A 143 -24.88 -2.96 14.17
CA ALA A 143 -25.56 -1.70 14.42
C ALA A 143 -24.98 -1.02 15.67
N ALA A 144 -24.81 0.30 15.60
CA ALA A 144 -24.42 1.09 16.76
C ALA A 144 -25.52 1.02 17.85
N PRO A 145 -25.15 1.01 19.14
CA PRO A 145 -26.12 1.09 20.22
C PRO A 145 -26.99 2.35 20.12
N GLU A 146 -28.25 2.29 20.55
CA GLU A 146 -29.15 3.45 20.53
C GLU A 146 -28.70 4.56 21.51
N ASP A 147 -28.15 4.18 22.67
CA ASP A 147 -27.61 5.11 23.65
C ASP A 147 -26.27 5.70 23.16
N MET A 148 -26.27 6.98 22.81
CA MET A 148 -25.05 7.67 22.35
C MET A 148 -23.99 7.83 23.46
N HIS A 149 -24.35 7.58 24.72
CA HIS A 149 -23.45 7.60 25.87
C HIS A 149 -22.97 6.20 26.30
N TRP A 150 -23.28 5.16 25.52
CA TRP A 150 -23.02 3.78 25.92
C TRP A 150 -21.56 3.51 26.29
N ALA A 151 -20.59 4.11 25.58
CA ALA A 151 -19.17 3.81 25.76
C ALA A 151 -18.61 4.35 27.10
N PRO A 152 -18.82 5.64 27.46
CA PRO A 152 -18.57 6.12 28.82
C PRO A 152 -19.32 5.32 29.91
N ASN A 153 -20.55 4.89 29.63
CA ASN A 153 -21.33 4.07 30.56
C ASN A 153 -20.73 2.66 30.74
N ALA A 154 -20.21 2.04 29.67
CA ALA A 154 -19.62 0.72 29.68
C ALA A 154 -18.33 0.64 30.52
N ILE A 155 -17.54 1.73 30.54
CA ILE A 155 -16.41 1.87 31.45
C ILE A 155 -16.79 2.42 32.83
N LYS A 156 -18.09 2.61 33.09
CA LYS A 156 -18.65 3.18 34.34
C LYS A 156 -18.13 4.58 34.69
N ALA A 157 -17.77 5.39 33.69
CA ALA A 157 -17.35 6.78 33.91
C ALA A 157 -18.50 7.60 34.51
N ASN A 158 -19.73 7.37 34.07
CA ASN A 158 -20.94 7.99 34.61
C ASN A 158 -21.11 7.78 36.13
N LEU A 159 -20.73 6.61 36.65
CA LEU A 159 -20.76 6.33 38.09
C LEU A 159 -19.57 7.00 38.80
N ALA A 160 -18.39 7.03 38.18
CA ALA A 160 -17.23 7.74 38.70
C ALA A 160 -17.49 9.25 38.84
N TRP A 161 -18.24 9.86 37.92
CA TRP A 161 -18.61 11.29 37.96
C TRP A 161 -19.42 11.69 39.21
N THR A 162 -20.02 10.73 39.91
CA THR A 162 -20.76 10.95 41.16
C THR A 162 -19.85 11.05 42.38
N LEU A 163 -18.59 10.63 42.25
CA LEU A 163 -17.56 10.73 43.28
C LEU A 163 -16.91 12.12 43.25
N GLU A 164 -16.32 12.51 44.37
CA GLU A 164 -15.66 13.81 44.53
C GLU A 164 -14.57 14.00 43.46
N ASN A 165 -14.56 15.14 42.76
CA ASN A 165 -13.65 15.45 41.67
C ASN A 165 -13.59 14.38 40.55
N GLY A 166 -14.64 13.56 40.42
CA GLY A 166 -14.67 12.40 39.51
C GLY A 166 -14.86 12.73 38.03
N LYS A 167 -14.77 14.00 37.62
CA LYS A 167 -15.01 14.46 36.22
C LYS A 167 -13.77 14.99 35.49
N GLY A 168 -12.60 14.98 36.13
CA GLY A 168 -11.31 15.32 35.51
C GLY A 168 -10.93 16.81 35.56
N ASP A 169 -11.55 17.60 36.43
CA ASP A 169 -11.27 19.04 36.53
C ASP A 169 -9.79 19.32 36.88
N GLY A 170 -9.22 20.34 36.26
CA GLY A 170 -7.81 20.75 36.46
C GLY A 170 -6.75 19.82 35.87
N ILE A 171 -7.14 18.75 35.14
CA ILE A 171 -6.20 17.82 34.51
C ILE A 171 -6.00 18.13 33.02
N LEU A 172 -4.75 18.06 32.58
CA LEU A 172 -4.32 18.34 31.21
C LEU A 172 -4.02 17.05 30.42
N VAL A 173 -4.74 16.84 29.32
CA VAL A 173 -4.55 15.71 28.40
C VAL A 173 -3.94 16.21 27.10
N ALA A 174 -2.65 16.00 26.89
CA ALA A 174 -2.02 16.26 25.61
C ALA A 174 -2.37 15.19 24.58
N GLN A 175 -2.66 15.63 23.36
CA GLN A 175 -3.11 14.76 22.29
C GLN A 175 -2.30 14.98 21.00
N PRO A 176 -1.16 14.27 20.86
CA PRO A 176 -0.47 14.10 19.59
C PRO A 176 -1.36 13.39 18.56
N ASP A 177 -1.88 14.12 17.58
CA ASP A 177 -2.86 13.61 16.61
C ASP A 177 -2.86 14.46 15.32
N THR A 178 -3.92 14.37 14.50
CA THR A 178 -4.12 15.17 13.29
C THR A 178 -4.47 16.63 13.57
N GLY A 179 -4.58 17.01 14.85
CA GLY A 179 -5.08 18.32 15.23
C GLY A 179 -6.60 18.32 15.39
N ILE A 180 -7.18 19.52 15.49
CA ILE A 180 -8.62 19.69 15.78
C ILE A 180 -9.31 20.56 14.75
N ALA A 181 -10.59 20.28 14.53
CA ALA A 181 -11.49 21.08 13.72
C ALA A 181 -12.74 21.46 14.55
N THR A 182 -13.36 22.58 14.20
CA THR A 182 -14.55 23.09 14.91
C THR A 182 -15.69 22.07 14.85
N HIS A 183 -16.40 21.80 15.94
CA HIS A 183 -17.57 20.91 15.90
C HIS A 183 -18.58 21.32 16.98
N PRO A 184 -19.91 21.22 16.75
CA PRO A 184 -20.92 21.61 17.73
C PRO A 184 -20.81 20.91 19.10
N GLU A 185 -20.42 19.63 19.10
CA GLU A 185 -20.18 18.83 20.31
C GLU A 185 -18.88 19.21 21.06
N LEU A 186 -18.09 20.14 20.51
CA LEU A 186 -16.78 20.52 21.01
C LEU A 186 -16.71 22.00 21.33
N GLU A 187 -16.95 22.35 22.59
CA GLU A 187 -16.75 23.72 23.05
C GLU A 187 -15.26 24.11 23.07
N LEU A 188 -14.96 25.36 22.74
CA LEU A 188 -13.58 25.86 22.76
C LEU A 188 -12.94 25.78 24.16
N GLY A 189 -13.74 25.93 25.23
CA GLY A 189 -13.26 25.89 26.62
C GLY A 189 -12.77 24.51 27.09
N MET A 190 -13.02 23.45 26.33
CA MET A 190 -12.43 22.12 26.56
C MET A 190 -10.97 22.06 26.10
N PHE A 191 -10.55 22.93 25.18
CA PHE A 191 -9.19 22.95 24.68
C PHE A 191 -8.33 23.96 25.44
N ASP A 192 -7.09 23.60 25.69
CA ASP A 192 -6.04 24.53 26.14
C ASP A 192 -5.17 24.91 24.94
N LEU A 193 -5.66 25.89 24.17
CA LEU A 193 -5.02 26.36 22.94
C LEU A 193 -3.74 27.17 23.20
N GLU A 194 -3.52 27.67 24.42
CA GLU A 194 -2.28 28.37 24.79
C GLU A 194 -1.08 27.42 24.81
N ARG A 195 -1.33 26.15 25.13
CA ARG A 195 -0.30 25.07 25.16
C ARG A 195 -0.28 24.22 23.89
N ALA A 196 -1.14 24.50 22.92
CA ALA A 196 -1.24 23.74 21.68
C ALA A 196 0.00 23.90 20.79
N ALA A 197 0.19 22.96 19.86
CA ALA A 197 1.30 22.98 18.93
C ALA A 197 0.94 22.43 17.54
N ASN A 198 1.64 22.92 16.53
CA ASN A 198 1.69 22.36 15.19
C ASN A 198 3.13 21.97 14.86
N VAL A 199 3.41 20.67 14.97
CA VAL A 199 4.73 20.13 14.70
C VAL A 199 5.01 20.05 13.21
N LEU A 200 3.97 19.85 12.39
CA LEU A 200 4.10 19.65 10.95
C LEU A 200 4.49 20.94 10.24
N GLU A 201 3.75 22.02 10.48
CA GLU A 201 3.94 23.32 9.83
C GLU A 201 4.78 24.28 10.69
N GLY A 202 5.00 23.94 11.97
CA GLY A 202 5.62 24.81 12.96
C GLY A 202 4.60 25.76 13.62
N GLY A 203 4.93 26.22 14.82
CA GLY A 203 4.09 27.15 15.59
C GLY A 203 3.05 26.47 16.49
N SER A 204 2.02 27.22 16.87
CA SER A 204 1.06 26.83 17.91
C SER A 204 -0.35 26.51 17.43
N ASP A 205 -0.66 26.66 16.13
CA ASP A 205 -2.02 26.47 15.59
C ASP A 205 -2.33 24.99 15.32
N PRO A 206 -3.10 24.30 16.17
CA PRO A 206 -3.31 22.86 16.08
C PRO A 206 -4.40 22.49 15.06
N LYS A 207 -4.84 23.43 14.21
CA LYS A 207 -5.96 23.20 13.30
C LYS A 207 -5.69 22.04 12.34
N ASP A 208 -6.62 21.10 12.29
CA ASP A 208 -6.67 20.12 11.20
C ASP A 208 -7.26 20.81 9.96
N PRO A 209 -6.51 20.91 8.84
CA PRO A 209 -6.99 21.57 7.64
C PRO A 209 -8.02 20.73 6.86
N LEU A 210 -8.29 19.49 7.27
CA LEU A 210 -9.24 18.58 6.60
C LEU A 210 -8.97 18.47 5.09
N ARG A 211 -7.70 18.37 4.70
CA ARG A 211 -7.31 18.35 3.28
C ARG A 211 -7.80 17.05 2.63
N ALA A 212 -8.50 17.18 1.50
CA ALA A 212 -8.77 16.04 0.64
C ALA A 212 -7.43 15.41 0.20
N GLY A 213 -7.20 14.13 0.54
CA GLY A 213 -5.94 13.43 0.26
C GLY A 213 -5.16 12.97 1.50
N THR A 214 -5.48 13.47 2.70
CA THR A 214 -4.94 12.91 3.95
C THR A 214 -5.67 11.62 4.34
N ALA A 215 -4.99 10.69 5.00
CA ALA A 215 -5.55 9.38 5.32
C ALA A 215 -6.63 9.44 6.42
N ASN A 216 -6.47 10.30 7.43
CA ASN A 216 -7.36 10.35 8.59
C ASN A 216 -7.80 11.80 8.96
N PRO A 217 -8.39 12.58 8.03
CA PRO A 217 -8.82 13.94 8.33
C PRO A 217 -9.82 13.96 9.49
N GLY A 218 -9.66 14.88 10.44
CA GLY A 218 -10.57 15.05 11.56
C GLY A 218 -10.45 14.00 12.67
N HIS A 219 -9.48 13.08 12.58
CA HIS A 219 -9.30 12.03 13.58
C HIS A 219 -9.03 12.58 14.99
N GLY A 220 -8.17 13.59 15.12
CA GLY A 220 -7.91 14.24 16.41
C GLY A 220 -9.14 14.92 17.02
N THR A 221 -10.09 15.36 16.17
CA THR A 221 -11.38 15.93 16.60
C THR A 221 -12.28 14.84 17.20
N ALA A 222 -12.35 13.69 16.54
CA ALA A 222 -13.12 12.54 17.00
C ALA A 222 -12.58 11.94 18.30
N THR A 223 -11.26 11.79 18.44
CA THR A 223 -10.66 11.27 19.67
C THR A 223 -10.79 12.27 20.82
N SER A 224 -10.64 13.58 20.57
CA SER A 224 -10.87 14.63 21.58
C SER A 224 -12.28 14.57 22.17
N SER A 225 -13.30 14.28 21.35
CA SER A 225 -14.69 14.20 21.82
C SER A 225 -14.89 13.08 22.83
N VAL A 226 -14.24 11.93 22.58
CA VAL A 226 -14.32 10.77 23.47
C VAL A 226 -13.58 11.02 24.80
N VAL A 227 -12.54 11.87 24.81
CA VAL A 227 -11.86 12.28 26.04
C VAL A 227 -12.76 13.22 26.86
N ALA A 228 -13.23 14.32 26.27
CA ALA A 228 -13.66 15.49 27.06
C ALA A 228 -14.93 16.22 26.57
N SER A 229 -15.71 15.69 25.61
CA SER A 229 -17.00 16.31 25.26
C SER A 229 -17.87 16.53 26.50
N ARG A 230 -18.53 17.68 26.58
CA ARG A 230 -19.26 18.11 27.77
C ARG A 230 -20.58 17.37 27.93
N VAL A 231 -21.08 17.31 29.16
CA VAL A 231 -22.31 16.59 29.55
C VAL A 231 -23.58 17.10 28.83
N GLN A 232 -23.56 18.32 28.29
CA GLN A 232 -24.73 18.95 27.65
C GLN A 232 -24.86 18.61 26.16
N GLY A 233 -23.88 17.93 25.56
CA GLY A 233 -23.89 17.50 24.16
C GLY A 233 -24.80 16.30 23.88
N LYS A 234 -24.89 15.91 22.61
CA LYS A 234 -25.44 14.61 22.19
C LYS A 234 -24.51 13.45 22.56
N ILE A 235 -23.22 13.75 22.69
CA ILE A 235 -22.20 12.83 23.21
C ILE A 235 -21.49 13.44 24.40
N VAL A 236 -20.86 12.59 25.21
CA VAL A 236 -20.10 12.99 26.38
C VAL A 236 -18.78 12.23 26.42
N GLY A 237 -17.70 12.94 26.76
CA GLY A 237 -16.39 12.33 26.96
C GLY A 237 -16.27 11.64 28.31
N ALA A 238 -15.29 10.76 28.47
CA ALA A 238 -15.05 10.06 29.74
C ALA A 238 -14.66 11.00 30.90
N ALA A 239 -14.00 12.13 30.61
CA ALA A 239 -13.62 13.17 31.58
C ALA A 239 -14.14 14.55 31.13
N PRO A 240 -15.44 14.83 31.31
CA PRO A 240 -16.07 16.00 30.71
C PRO A 240 -15.61 17.34 31.30
N LEU A 241 -14.78 17.38 32.36
CA LEU A 241 -14.19 18.61 32.89
C LEU A 241 -12.67 18.71 32.68
N ALA A 242 -12.04 17.71 32.05
CA ALA A 242 -10.63 17.80 31.67
C ALA A 242 -10.42 18.84 30.56
N LYS A 243 -9.17 19.27 30.38
CA LYS A 243 -8.74 20.08 29.23
C LYS A 243 -7.83 19.27 28.31
N VAL A 244 -8.11 19.35 27.01
CA VAL A 244 -7.30 18.72 25.96
C VAL A 244 -6.31 19.74 25.39
N ILE A 245 -5.03 19.38 25.30
CA ILE A 245 -3.99 20.15 24.59
C ILE A 245 -3.79 19.48 23.23
N PRO A 246 -4.36 20.03 22.15
CA PRO A 246 -4.21 19.45 20.82
C PRO A 246 -2.79 19.71 20.27
N ILE A 247 -2.14 18.66 19.78
CA ILE A 247 -0.79 18.75 19.17
C ILE A 247 -0.86 18.11 17.78
N ARG A 248 -0.93 18.94 16.74
CA ARG A 248 -0.95 18.46 15.35
C ARG A 248 0.44 17.97 14.97
N CYS A 249 0.59 16.67 14.73
CA CYS A 249 1.87 16.05 14.40
C CYS A 249 1.78 14.97 13.32
N ILE A 250 0.58 14.59 12.89
CA ILE A 250 0.37 13.54 11.90
C ILE A 250 -0.76 13.92 10.93
N GLU A 251 -0.79 13.29 9.77
CA GLU A 251 -1.94 13.31 8.83
C GLU A 251 -2.52 11.91 8.61
N ASP A 252 -1.80 10.91 9.11
CA ASP A 252 -2.11 9.49 9.05
C ASP A 252 -1.73 8.89 10.41
N VAL A 253 -2.62 8.07 10.98
CA VAL A 253 -2.39 7.39 12.26
C VAL A 253 -1.30 6.32 12.18
N LYS A 254 -0.88 5.97 10.96
CA LYS A 254 0.17 4.99 10.68
C LYS A 254 1.54 5.65 10.70
N ILE A 255 2.33 5.33 11.71
CA ILE A 255 3.58 6.06 12.00
C ILE A 255 4.78 5.31 11.48
N PHE A 256 5.34 5.86 10.40
CA PHE A 256 6.63 5.44 9.83
C PHE A 256 7.63 6.58 9.79
N ASP A 257 7.20 7.73 10.28
CA ASP A 257 7.99 8.91 10.51
C ASP A 257 7.97 9.23 12.00
N GLY A 258 9.04 8.85 12.69
CA GLY A 258 9.10 8.99 14.14
C GLY A 258 9.34 10.41 14.63
N ALA A 259 9.81 11.33 13.77
CA ALA A 259 10.27 12.64 14.22
C ALA A 259 9.13 13.55 14.72
N PRO A 260 8.01 13.71 13.98
CA PRO A 260 6.90 14.56 14.41
C PRO A 260 6.27 14.08 15.71
N VAL A 261 6.07 12.76 15.84
CA VAL A 261 5.48 12.16 17.05
C VAL A 261 6.40 12.30 18.25
N ALA A 262 7.71 12.04 18.10
CA ALA A 262 8.67 12.25 19.19
C ALA A 262 8.70 13.71 19.66
N ARG A 263 8.70 14.67 18.73
CA ARG A 263 8.64 16.10 19.07
C ARG A 263 7.31 16.48 19.73
N ALA A 264 6.18 15.87 19.33
CA ALA A 264 4.89 16.09 19.97
C ALA A 264 4.84 15.58 21.41
N ILE A 265 5.43 14.41 21.69
CA ILE A 265 5.57 13.87 23.05
C ILE A 265 6.42 14.82 23.91
N LEU A 266 7.55 15.29 23.39
CA LEU A 266 8.44 16.21 24.11
C LEU A 266 7.82 17.59 24.32
N HIS A 267 6.99 18.06 23.38
CA HIS A 267 6.17 19.25 23.58
C HIS A 267 5.20 19.06 24.73
N ALA A 268 4.47 17.93 24.79
CA ALA A 268 3.56 17.60 25.89
C ALA A 268 4.27 17.61 27.25
N VAL A 269 5.50 17.09 27.31
CA VAL A 269 6.36 17.18 28.51
C VAL A 269 6.68 18.62 28.86
N SER A 270 7.11 19.42 27.88
CA SER A 270 7.52 20.82 28.09
C SER A 270 6.38 21.71 28.63
N VAL A 271 5.13 21.42 28.24
CA VAL A 271 3.93 22.15 28.71
C VAL A 271 3.32 21.55 29.98
N ASN A 272 4.00 20.58 30.61
CA ASN A 272 3.59 19.89 31.83
C ASN A 272 2.23 19.20 31.72
N ALA A 273 1.96 18.52 30.60
CA ALA A 273 0.78 17.67 30.46
C ALA A 273 0.78 16.53 31.50
N ASP A 274 -0.40 16.15 31.97
CA ASP A 274 -0.55 15.07 32.94
C ASP A 274 -0.68 13.71 32.26
N ILE A 275 -1.36 13.71 31.10
CA ILE A 275 -1.65 12.52 30.30
C ILE A 275 -1.27 12.82 28.85
N ILE A 276 -0.69 11.85 28.16
CA ILE A 276 -0.46 11.86 26.72
C ILE A 276 -1.31 10.75 26.10
N SER A 277 -2.26 11.13 25.24
CA SER A 277 -3.15 10.19 24.54
C SER A 277 -2.74 10.07 23.08
N MET A 278 -2.24 8.90 22.67
CA MET A 278 -1.73 8.66 21.31
C MET A 278 -2.55 7.59 20.58
N SER A 279 -3.42 8.06 19.70
CA SER A 279 -4.27 7.21 18.87
C SER A 279 -3.61 6.93 17.52
N LEU A 280 -2.41 6.33 17.57
CA LEU A 280 -1.52 6.12 16.42
C LEU A 280 -0.62 4.91 16.62
N GLY A 281 0.00 4.41 15.55
CA GLY A 281 1.05 3.41 15.66
C GLY A 281 1.67 2.98 14.32
N GLY A 282 2.83 2.34 14.39
CA GLY A 282 3.53 1.74 13.26
C GLY A 282 4.79 1.00 13.68
N ILE A 283 5.92 1.27 13.01
CA ILE A 283 7.19 0.57 13.23
C ILE A 283 7.98 1.13 14.43
N TYR A 284 8.99 0.40 14.89
CA TYR A 284 9.86 0.86 15.97
C TYR A 284 10.56 2.18 15.60
N SER A 285 10.58 3.12 16.55
CA SER A 285 11.30 4.39 16.41
C SER A 285 12.14 4.71 17.66
N PRO A 286 13.47 4.86 17.51
CA PRO A 286 14.37 5.19 18.62
C PRO A 286 14.10 6.56 19.24
N SER A 287 13.68 7.54 18.44
CA SER A 287 13.36 8.89 18.95
C SER A 287 12.06 8.91 19.75
N ILE A 288 11.05 8.14 19.33
CA ILE A 288 9.82 7.98 20.10
C ILE A 288 10.12 7.26 21.41
N ALA A 289 10.97 6.21 21.41
CA ALA A 289 11.32 5.47 22.63
C ALA A 289 11.95 6.40 23.68
N ALA A 290 12.91 7.24 23.24
CA ALA A 290 13.55 8.22 24.10
C ALA A 290 12.58 9.30 24.60
N ALA A 291 11.62 9.74 23.76
CA ALA A 291 10.59 10.69 24.15
C ALA A 291 9.60 10.11 25.17
N LEU A 292 9.21 8.84 25.02
CA LEU A 292 8.35 8.13 25.98
C LEU A 292 9.02 8.00 27.35
N GLU A 293 10.29 7.61 27.38
CA GLU A 293 11.07 7.55 28.63
C GLU A 293 11.10 8.91 29.33
N LYS A 294 11.28 10.00 28.58
CA LYS A 294 11.22 11.38 29.11
C LYS A 294 9.83 11.71 29.66
N ALA A 295 8.76 11.33 28.97
CA ALA A 295 7.39 11.58 29.42
C ALA A 295 7.07 10.87 30.73
N VAL A 296 7.39 9.57 30.84
CA VAL A 296 7.16 8.80 32.07
C VAL A 296 8.02 9.33 33.22
N ALA A 297 9.28 9.70 32.95
CA ALA A 297 10.15 10.32 33.95
C ALA A 297 9.64 11.70 34.42
N ALA A 298 8.97 12.46 33.55
CA ALA A 298 8.32 13.71 33.90
C ALA A 298 6.99 13.54 34.66
N GLY A 299 6.54 12.29 34.85
CA GLY A 299 5.32 11.95 35.58
C GLY A 299 4.05 12.02 34.73
N CYS A 300 4.18 11.97 33.39
CA CYS A 300 3.05 11.81 32.49
C CYS A 300 2.55 10.36 32.50
N ILE A 301 1.24 10.17 32.31
CA ILE A 301 0.64 8.88 31.96
C ILE A 301 0.51 8.81 30.44
N VAL A 302 1.10 7.80 29.80
CA VAL A 302 1.05 7.65 28.33
C VAL A 302 0.14 6.47 27.96
N VAL A 303 -0.94 6.75 27.24
CA VAL A 303 -1.90 5.75 26.75
C VAL A 303 -1.87 5.68 25.22
N VAL A 304 -1.80 4.46 24.67
CA VAL A 304 -1.55 4.24 23.24
C VAL A 304 -2.42 3.13 22.66
N ALA A 305 -2.95 3.36 21.46
CA ALA A 305 -3.76 2.41 20.71
C ALA A 305 -2.95 1.17 20.29
N SER A 306 -3.48 -0.05 20.53
CA SER A 306 -2.76 -1.29 20.18
C SER A 306 -2.69 -1.57 18.67
N GLY A 307 -3.52 -0.89 17.87
CA GLY A 307 -3.57 -0.99 16.41
C GLY A 307 -4.86 -1.66 15.90
N ASN A 308 -5.26 -1.35 14.68
CA ASN A 308 -6.48 -1.86 14.06
C ASN A 308 -6.16 -2.80 12.90
N CYS A 309 -6.78 -3.97 12.88
CA CYS A 309 -6.65 -4.96 11.82
C CYS A 309 -5.19 -5.39 11.54
N VAL A 310 -4.25 -5.17 12.47
CA VAL A 310 -2.84 -5.58 12.33
C VAL A 310 -2.60 -6.96 12.94
N GLY A 311 -3.28 -7.29 14.04
CA GLY A 311 -3.27 -8.62 14.66
C GLY A 311 -2.23 -8.80 15.77
N PHE A 312 -1.23 -7.92 15.82
CA PHE A 312 -0.23 -7.80 16.88
C PHE A 312 -0.16 -6.35 17.37
N VAL A 313 0.34 -6.13 18.59
CA VAL A 313 0.45 -4.78 19.18
C VAL A 313 1.52 -3.96 18.45
N VAL A 314 1.12 -2.85 17.82
CA VAL A 314 2.02 -1.94 17.08
C VAL A 314 2.85 -1.06 18.01
N TYR A 315 3.92 -0.45 17.49
CA TYR A 315 4.68 0.55 18.22
C TYR A 315 4.03 1.95 18.08
N PRO A 316 3.97 2.85 19.08
CA PRO A 316 4.61 2.76 20.39
C PRO A 316 3.84 1.99 21.45
N ALA A 317 2.67 1.40 21.17
CA ALA A 317 1.91 0.68 22.19
C ALA A 317 2.67 -0.52 22.76
N SER A 318 3.54 -1.17 21.98
CA SER A 318 4.40 -2.25 22.46
C SER A 318 5.58 -1.80 23.34
N ASP A 319 5.84 -0.48 23.49
CA ASP A 319 6.89 0.02 24.38
C ASP A 319 6.49 -0.13 25.86
N ARG A 320 7.44 -0.50 26.72
CA ARG A 320 7.20 -0.63 28.17
C ARG A 320 6.72 0.67 28.84
N ASN A 321 7.05 1.82 28.25
CA ASN A 321 6.69 3.14 28.73
C ASN A 321 5.32 3.59 28.20
N SER A 322 4.59 2.73 27.48
CA SER A 322 3.23 2.95 27.01
C SER A 322 2.24 2.06 27.75
N ILE A 323 1.06 2.58 28.08
CA ILE A 323 -0.09 1.75 28.45
C ILE A 323 -0.83 1.41 27.16
N ALA A 324 -0.89 0.12 26.78
CA ALA A 324 -1.46 -0.32 25.51
C ALA A 324 -2.92 -0.75 25.62
N LEU A 325 -3.77 -0.28 24.69
CA LEU A 325 -5.22 -0.43 24.76
C LEU A 325 -5.77 -1.25 23.59
N ALA A 326 -6.40 -2.38 23.90
CA ALA A 326 -7.21 -3.14 22.96
C ALA A 326 -8.69 -2.72 23.00
N GLY A 327 -9.44 -3.17 22.01
CA GLY A 327 -10.83 -2.78 21.78
C GLY A 327 -11.84 -3.88 22.10
N VAL A 328 -12.98 -3.50 22.66
CA VAL A 328 -14.18 -4.35 22.79
C VAL A 328 -15.41 -3.69 22.15
N ASN A 329 -16.44 -4.49 21.89
CA ASN A 329 -17.76 -4.00 21.51
C ASN A 329 -18.71 -3.80 22.70
N ALA A 330 -19.93 -3.35 22.42
CA ALA A 330 -20.96 -3.11 23.44
C ALA A 330 -21.40 -4.37 24.20
N GLY A 331 -21.08 -5.57 23.68
CA GLY A 331 -21.33 -6.85 24.34
C GLY A 331 -20.16 -7.36 25.20
N ASP A 332 -19.15 -6.53 25.47
CA ASP A 332 -17.91 -6.89 26.18
C ASP A 332 -17.08 -7.99 25.47
N VAL A 333 -17.31 -8.19 24.17
CA VAL A 333 -16.53 -9.12 23.34
C VAL A 333 -15.38 -8.36 22.69
N PRO A 334 -14.15 -8.91 22.61
CA PRO A 334 -13.06 -8.31 21.86
C PRO A 334 -13.52 -7.93 20.45
N TRP A 335 -13.31 -6.67 20.09
CA TRP A 335 -13.67 -6.16 18.77
C TRP A 335 -12.87 -6.90 17.71
N LYS A 336 -13.52 -7.31 16.63
CA LYS A 336 -12.93 -8.12 15.55
C LYS A 336 -11.65 -7.49 14.97
N GLY A 337 -11.60 -6.16 14.90
CA GLY A 337 -10.47 -5.40 14.39
C GLY A 337 -9.37 -5.11 15.42
N THR A 338 -9.50 -5.50 16.68
CA THR A 338 -8.50 -5.15 17.69
C THR A 338 -7.18 -5.92 17.49
N SER A 339 -6.06 -5.21 17.61
CA SER A 339 -4.77 -5.86 17.82
C SER A 339 -4.65 -6.36 19.26
N ARG A 340 -3.80 -7.38 19.44
CA ARG A 340 -3.76 -8.23 20.63
C ARG A 340 -2.35 -8.74 20.89
N GLY A 341 -2.06 -9.10 22.14
CA GLY A 341 -0.77 -9.66 22.56
C GLY A 341 -0.43 -9.33 24.01
N SER A 342 0.70 -9.83 24.47
CA SER A 342 1.15 -9.69 25.87
C SER A 342 1.42 -8.24 26.29
N ALA A 343 1.68 -7.35 25.34
CA ALA A 343 1.87 -5.93 25.60
C ALA A 343 0.57 -5.19 25.96
N VAL A 344 -0.61 -5.76 25.67
CA VAL A 344 -1.90 -5.12 26.02
C VAL A 344 -2.06 -5.06 27.53
N ASP A 345 -2.23 -3.85 28.09
CA ASP A 345 -2.45 -3.66 29.52
C ASP A 345 -3.91 -3.91 29.90
N VAL A 346 -4.86 -3.31 29.17
CA VAL A 346 -6.31 -3.45 29.35
C VAL A 346 -7.05 -3.21 28.02
N SER A 347 -8.36 -3.46 28.00
CA SER A 347 -9.25 -3.13 26.89
C SER A 347 -10.27 -2.05 27.27
N ALA A 348 -10.80 -1.33 26.29
CA ALA A 348 -11.93 -0.42 26.45
C ALA A 348 -12.82 -0.42 25.18
N PRO A 349 -14.03 0.15 25.24
CA PRO A 349 -14.91 0.24 24.07
C PRO A 349 -14.23 0.85 22.84
N ALA A 350 -14.37 0.17 21.70
CA ALA A 350 -13.72 0.54 20.44
C ALA A 350 -14.62 0.34 19.20
N GLU A 351 -15.64 -0.50 19.27
CA GLU A 351 -16.58 -0.73 18.17
C GLU A 351 -17.82 0.17 18.35
N ASN A 352 -18.17 0.98 17.34
CA ASN A 352 -19.35 1.86 17.34
C ASN A 352 -19.40 2.88 18.49
N VAL A 353 -18.26 3.46 18.84
CA VAL A 353 -18.18 4.56 19.82
C VAL A 353 -18.63 5.86 19.14
N PHE A 354 -19.62 6.56 19.68
CA PHE A 354 -20.08 7.82 19.08
C PHE A 354 -19.06 8.94 19.24
N VAL A 355 -18.76 9.63 18.14
CA VAL A 355 -17.71 10.68 18.09
C VAL A 355 -18.17 11.92 17.34
N ALA A 356 -17.51 13.05 17.63
CA ALA A 356 -17.59 14.27 16.85
C ALA A 356 -16.78 14.11 15.56
N ARG A 357 -17.43 13.74 14.45
CA ARG A 357 -16.78 13.46 13.19
C ARG A 357 -16.69 14.72 12.32
N ARG A 358 -15.50 14.93 11.74
CA ARG A 358 -15.25 15.93 10.72
C ARG A 358 -14.68 15.28 9.47
N THR A 359 -15.20 15.62 8.30
CA THR A 359 -14.64 15.18 7.00
C THR A 359 -14.52 16.37 6.03
N PRO A 360 -13.69 16.29 4.99
CA PRO A 360 -13.59 17.34 3.98
C PRO A 360 -14.93 17.68 3.30
N GLU A 361 -15.86 16.72 3.23
CA GLU A 361 -17.14 16.81 2.53
C GLU A 361 -18.29 17.37 3.40
N ASP A 362 -18.08 17.54 4.71
CA ASP A 362 -19.14 17.87 5.67
C ASP A 362 -19.60 19.34 5.70
N ASN A 363 -19.05 20.19 4.82
CA ASN A 363 -19.34 21.62 4.70
C ASN A 363 -19.37 22.37 6.04
N GLU A 364 -18.46 22.02 6.96
CA GLU A 364 -18.35 22.63 8.30
C GLU A 364 -19.51 22.37 9.25
N THR A 365 -20.45 21.48 8.90
CA THR A 365 -21.59 21.15 9.76
C THR A 365 -21.18 20.27 10.94
N GLY A 366 -20.28 19.30 10.70
CA GLY A 366 -19.91 18.26 11.64
C GLY A 366 -21.05 17.28 11.91
N VAL A 367 -20.73 15.98 12.00
CA VAL A 367 -21.72 14.93 12.24
C VAL A 367 -21.34 14.09 13.44
N VAL A 368 -22.35 13.62 14.18
CA VAL A 368 -22.13 12.61 15.22
C VAL A 368 -22.42 11.25 14.64
N ALA A 369 -21.43 10.36 14.66
CA ALA A 369 -21.52 9.03 14.11
C ALA A 369 -20.74 8.03 14.97
N GLY A 370 -21.10 6.74 14.85
CA GLY A 370 -20.30 5.65 15.42
C GLY A 370 -18.97 5.54 14.68
N GLY A 371 -17.87 5.53 15.44
CA GLY A 371 -16.54 5.19 14.96
C GLY A 371 -16.09 3.84 15.47
N GLN A 372 -15.20 3.20 14.73
CA GLN A 372 -14.53 1.97 15.13
C GLN A 372 -13.02 2.19 15.25
N GLY A 373 -12.37 1.62 16.26
CA GLY A 373 -10.90 1.71 16.41
C GLY A 373 -10.40 1.69 17.85
N THR A 374 -9.22 1.11 18.05
CA THR A 374 -8.49 1.15 19.33
C THR A 374 -8.11 2.58 19.76
N SER A 375 -8.18 3.54 18.84
CA SER A 375 -8.15 4.99 19.12
C SER A 375 -9.18 5.42 20.15
N PHE A 376 -10.41 4.86 20.11
CA PHE A 376 -11.48 5.24 21.04
C PHE A 376 -11.30 4.58 22.41
N ALA A 377 -10.80 3.34 22.44
CA ALA A 377 -10.39 2.71 23.69
C ALA A 377 -9.29 3.51 24.41
N THR A 378 -8.35 4.07 23.64
CA THR A 378 -7.28 4.96 24.11
C THR A 378 -7.85 6.25 24.68
N ALA A 379 -8.72 6.94 23.94
CA ALA A 379 -9.36 8.18 24.38
C ALA A 379 -10.23 8.00 25.65
N LEU A 380 -11.01 6.92 25.73
CA LEU A 380 -11.78 6.59 26.94
C LEU A 380 -10.88 6.36 28.15
N THR A 381 -9.75 5.68 27.94
CA THR A 381 -8.79 5.42 29.02
C THR A 381 -8.02 6.69 29.42
N ALA A 382 -7.73 7.59 28.48
CA ALA A 382 -7.18 8.91 28.80
C ALA A 382 -8.13 9.71 29.70
N GLY A 383 -9.45 9.67 29.40
CA GLY A 383 -10.46 10.23 30.29
C GLY A 383 -10.51 9.53 31.65
N ALA A 384 -10.41 8.19 31.69
CA ALA A 384 -10.34 7.43 32.94
C ALA A 384 -9.09 7.80 33.80
N ALA A 385 -7.95 8.10 33.15
CA ALA A 385 -6.76 8.61 33.82
C ALA A 385 -6.98 10.02 34.38
N ALA A 386 -7.69 10.88 33.63
CA ALA A 386 -7.96 12.25 34.07
C ALA A 386 -8.90 12.29 35.28
N ILE A 387 -9.97 11.50 35.28
CA ILE A 387 -10.85 11.39 36.46
C ILE A 387 -10.12 10.80 37.67
N TRP A 388 -9.18 9.87 37.47
CA TRP A 388 -8.39 9.27 38.55
C TRP A 388 -7.41 10.27 39.19
N LEU A 389 -6.66 11.02 38.37
CA LEU A 389 -5.76 12.07 38.85
C LEU A 389 -6.51 13.20 39.55
N SER A 390 -7.65 13.62 39.01
CA SER A 390 -8.51 14.65 39.61
C SER A 390 -9.09 14.19 40.95
N HIS A 391 -9.61 12.95 41.03
CA HIS A 391 -10.20 12.38 42.25
C HIS A 391 -9.20 12.33 43.41
N PHE A 392 -7.99 11.81 43.17
CA PHE A 392 -6.98 11.65 44.22
C PHE A 392 -6.13 12.91 44.45
N GLY A 393 -6.16 13.86 43.52
CA GLY A 393 -5.29 15.02 43.47
C GLY A 393 -3.92 14.67 42.88
N ARG A 394 -3.60 15.27 41.73
CA ARG A 394 -2.34 15.06 40.99
C ARG A 394 -1.09 15.11 41.86
N ASP A 395 -0.96 16.12 42.72
CA ASP A 395 0.23 16.31 43.54
C ASP A 395 0.38 15.22 44.61
N ARG A 396 -0.75 14.73 45.14
CA ARG A 396 -0.77 13.61 46.07
C ARG A 396 -0.35 12.31 45.38
N VAL A 397 -0.82 12.07 44.17
CA VAL A 397 -0.40 10.93 43.35
C VAL A 397 1.10 10.99 43.06
N ARG A 398 1.61 12.15 42.63
CA ARG A 398 3.06 12.37 42.39
C ARG A 398 3.89 12.15 43.66
N ALA A 399 3.43 12.65 44.80
CA ALA A 399 4.09 12.44 46.08
C ALA A 399 4.11 10.95 46.48
N GLU A 400 3.01 10.22 46.22
CA GLU A 400 2.93 8.80 46.50
C GLU A 400 3.87 7.97 45.60
N ALA A 401 3.91 8.26 44.30
CA ALA A 401 4.84 7.63 43.36
C ALA A 401 6.29 7.85 43.80
N LYS A 402 6.65 9.10 44.12
CA LYS A 402 7.98 9.45 44.63
C LYS A 402 8.30 8.73 45.95
N ARG A 403 7.34 8.62 46.87
CA ARG A 403 7.50 7.90 48.14
C ARG A 403 7.81 6.41 47.93
N ARG A 404 7.29 5.82 46.86
CA ARG A 404 7.54 4.42 46.48
C ARG A 404 8.75 4.22 45.55
N ASN A 405 9.45 5.30 45.20
CA ASN A 405 10.51 5.29 44.18
C ASN A 405 10.02 4.72 42.84
N ASP A 406 8.86 5.20 42.40
CA ASP A 406 8.14 4.71 41.23
C ASP A 406 7.57 5.89 40.39
N HIS A 407 7.00 5.59 39.23
CA HIS A 407 6.37 6.57 38.35
C HIS A 407 4.86 6.65 38.56
N VAL A 408 4.29 7.84 38.30
CA VAL A 408 2.82 8.04 38.30
C VAL A 408 2.13 7.05 37.37
N GLN A 409 2.72 6.81 36.20
CA GLN A 409 2.21 5.85 35.23
C GLN A 409 2.12 4.44 35.79
N GLU A 410 3.13 3.95 36.52
CA GLU A 410 3.11 2.58 37.04
C GLU A 410 2.06 2.40 38.15
N LEU A 411 1.87 3.42 39.00
CA LEU A 411 0.74 3.43 39.93
C LEU A 411 -0.60 3.34 39.21
N PHE A 412 -0.77 4.15 38.16
CA PHE A 412 -2.00 4.15 37.37
C PHE A 412 -2.19 2.81 36.65
N ARG A 413 -1.17 2.28 35.96
CA ARG A 413 -1.20 0.98 35.28
C ARG A 413 -1.56 -0.14 36.24
N ALA A 414 -0.94 -0.18 37.43
CA ALA A 414 -1.21 -1.18 38.46
C ALA A 414 -2.65 -1.09 38.97
N ALA A 415 -3.16 0.13 39.24
CA ALA A 415 -4.54 0.36 39.64
C ALA A 415 -5.52 -0.08 38.53
N LEU A 416 -5.28 0.36 37.30
CA LEU A 416 -6.08 0.08 36.12
C LEU A 416 -6.20 -1.44 35.88
N ARG A 417 -5.08 -2.18 35.92
CA ARG A 417 -5.08 -3.64 35.75
C ARG A 417 -5.75 -4.37 36.92
N ARG A 418 -5.65 -3.83 38.13
CA ARG A 418 -6.26 -4.42 39.33
C ARG A 418 -7.78 -4.28 39.33
N THR A 419 -8.29 -3.16 38.84
CA THR A 419 -9.73 -2.83 38.90
C THR A 419 -10.48 -3.16 37.62
N ALA A 420 -9.77 -3.48 36.53
CA ALA A 420 -10.38 -3.89 35.27
C ALA A 420 -11.38 -5.04 35.46
N ARG A 421 -12.58 -4.85 34.90
CA ARG A 421 -13.67 -5.84 34.92
C ARG A 421 -13.36 -6.95 33.92
N LYS A 422 -13.52 -8.20 34.35
CA LYS A 422 -13.21 -9.38 33.53
C LYS A 422 -14.49 -10.09 33.10
N PRO A 423 -14.89 -10.01 31.81
CA PRO A 423 -15.95 -10.85 31.26
C PRO A 423 -15.64 -12.34 31.44
N ALA A 424 -16.67 -13.19 31.41
CA ALA A 424 -16.50 -14.63 31.44
C ALA A 424 -15.68 -15.10 30.22
N GLY A 425 -14.66 -15.94 30.45
CA GLY A 425 -13.79 -16.44 29.37
C GLY A 425 -12.74 -15.44 28.86
N TRP A 426 -12.51 -14.33 29.56
CA TRP A 426 -11.53 -13.32 29.16
C TRP A 426 -10.10 -13.88 29.05
N ASN A 427 -9.46 -13.68 27.88
CA ASN A 427 -8.07 -14.07 27.66
C ASN A 427 -7.12 -12.92 28.02
N GLY A 428 -6.58 -12.97 29.23
CA GLY A 428 -5.67 -11.93 29.73
C GLY A 428 -4.33 -11.82 29.01
N ASN A 429 -3.90 -12.86 28.28
CA ASN A 429 -2.64 -12.85 27.53
C ASN A 429 -2.77 -12.13 26.18
N LEU A 430 -4.00 -11.91 25.68
CA LEU A 430 -4.26 -11.27 24.40
C LEU A 430 -4.87 -9.87 24.56
N TYR A 431 -5.74 -9.69 25.55
CA TYR A 431 -6.56 -8.48 25.69
C TYR A 431 -6.31 -7.74 27.01
N GLY A 432 -5.20 -8.04 27.69
CA GLY A 432 -4.81 -7.42 28.95
C GLY A 432 -5.68 -7.81 30.14
N ALA A 433 -5.58 -7.07 31.23
CA ALA A 433 -6.16 -7.45 32.52
C ALA A 433 -7.70 -7.45 32.57
N GLY A 434 -8.39 -6.88 31.59
CA GLY A 434 -9.85 -6.78 31.54
C GLY A 434 -10.29 -5.52 30.82
N ILE A 435 -11.56 -5.16 30.98
CA ILE A 435 -12.15 -3.91 30.47
C ILE A 435 -12.05 -2.83 31.54
N VAL A 436 -11.69 -1.61 31.17
CA VAL A 436 -11.60 -0.46 32.09
C VAL A 436 -12.89 -0.28 32.91
N ASP A 437 -12.75 -0.08 34.22
CA ASP A 437 -13.83 0.20 35.16
C ASP A 437 -13.46 1.42 36.01
N ALA A 438 -13.89 2.60 35.55
CA ALA A 438 -13.59 3.89 36.16
C ALA A 438 -14.06 3.98 37.61
N GLN A 439 -15.25 3.46 37.92
CA GLN A 439 -15.77 3.49 39.28
C GLN A 439 -14.87 2.70 40.24
N SER A 440 -14.54 1.46 39.88
CA SER A 440 -13.70 0.59 40.70
C SER A 440 -12.28 1.15 40.81
N LEU A 441 -11.77 1.79 39.75
CA LEU A 441 -10.50 2.51 39.73
C LEU A 441 -10.44 3.64 40.77
N LEU A 442 -11.50 4.44 40.91
CA LEU A 442 -11.55 5.52 41.91
C LEU A 442 -11.76 4.97 43.33
N GLN A 443 -12.41 3.81 43.48
CA GLN A 443 -12.66 3.20 44.78
C GLN A 443 -11.44 2.48 45.37
N LEU A 444 -10.43 2.14 44.56
CA LEU A 444 -9.17 1.55 45.04
C LEU A 444 -8.31 2.63 45.71
N PRO A 445 -8.13 2.60 47.05
CA PRO A 445 -7.35 3.64 47.72
C PRO A 445 -5.89 3.67 47.23
N LEU A 446 -5.30 4.86 47.07
CA LEU A 446 -3.91 4.99 46.59
C LEU A 446 -2.92 4.10 47.35
N ALA A 447 -3.07 3.98 48.67
CA ALA A 447 -2.20 3.18 49.53
C ALA A 447 -2.31 1.66 49.26
N GLU A 448 -3.44 1.20 48.72
CA GLU A 448 -3.72 -0.21 48.43
C GLU A 448 -3.39 -0.61 47.00
N ILE A 449 -3.02 0.36 46.15
CA ILE A 449 -2.51 0.07 44.80
C ILE A 449 -1.27 -0.83 44.94
N PRO A 450 -1.25 -2.00 44.30
CA PRO A 450 -0.11 -2.91 44.43
C PRO A 450 1.16 -2.26 43.90
N SER A 451 2.29 -2.51 44.56
CA SER A 451 3.58 -2.17 43.97
C SER A 451 3.80 -3.00 42.71
N PRO A 452 4.53 -2.49 41.71
CA PRO A 452 4.89 -3.30 40.54
C PRO A 452 5.60 -4.56 41.02
N SER A 453 5.04 -5.74 40.69
CA SER A 453 5.75 -6.99 40.93
C SER A 453 6.99 -6.98 40.05
N ALA A 454 8.18 -6.90 40.64
CA ALA A 454 9.39 -7.32 39.94
C ALA A 454 9.14 -8.78 39.51
N THR A 455 9.22 -9.06 38.21
CA THR A 455 8.88 -10.35 37.58
C THR A 455 7.40 -10.71 37.62
N ALA A 456 6.61 -10.16 36.71
CA ALA A 456 5.77 -11.05 35.92
C ALA A 456 6.61 -11.37 34.68
N GLU A 457 7.31 -12.51 34.67
CA GLU A 457 7.75 -13.09 33.42
C GLU A 457 6.51 -13.09 32.51
N ALA A 458 6.59 -12.40 31.38
CA ALA A 458 5.57 -12.50 30.35
C ALA A 458 5.53 -13.98 29.97
N ALA A 459 4.55 -14.71 30.48
CA ALA A 459 4.29 -16.06 30.03
C ALA A 459 4.19 -15.98 28.51
N ALA A 460 4.94 -16.83 27.80
CA ALA A 460 4.94 -16.83 26.34
C ALA A 460 3.49 -16.80 25.86
N PRO A 461 3.10 -15.83 25.01
CA PRO A 461 1.70 -15.57 24.72
C PRO A 461 1.05 -16.83 24.15
N THR A 462 0.20 -17.46 24.97
CA THR A 462 -0.55 -18.65 24.58
C THR A 462 -1.73 -18.21 23.72
N GLY A 463 -1.79 -18.68 22.47
CA GLY A 463 -2.90 -18.40 21.55
C GLY A 463 -2.59 -17.41 20.41
N LEU A 464 -1.36 -16.91 20.32
CA LEU A 464 -0.86 -16.26 19.09
C LEU A 464 -0.30 -17.31 18.12
N SER A 465 -0.35 -17.03 16.81
CA SER A 465 0.35 -17.84 15.82
C SER A 465 1.88 -17.74 16.02
N GLU A 466 2.67 -18.62 15.40
CA GLU A 466 4.13 -18.50 15.46
C GLU A 466 4.63 -17.19 14.83
N GLU A 467 4.00 -16.78 13.73
CA GLU A 467 4.31 -15.55 13.00
C GLU A 467 3.98 -14.29 13.82
N ASP A 468 2.83 -14.27 14.49
CA ASP A 468 2.43 -13.18 15.40
C ASP A 468 3.44 -13.06 16.57
N ARG A 469 3.91 -14.19 17.10
CA ARG A 469 4.90 -14.23 18.19
C ARG A 469 6.27 -13.75 17.75
N ASP A 470 6.75 -14.21 16.60
CA ASP A 470 8.02 -13.76 16.03
C ASP A 470 7.99 -12.26 15.75
N THR A 471 6.91 -11.75 15.16
CA THR A 471 6.73 -10.32 14.89
C THR A 471 6.75 -9.52 16.19
N ALA A 472 5.94 -9.92 17.19
CA ALA A 472 5.92 -9.25 18.49
C ALA A 472 7.31 -9.27 19.17
N THR A 473 8.04 -10.39 19.07
CA THR A 473 9.39 -10.51 19.61
C THR A 473 10.37 -9.56 18.93
N VAL A 474 10.30 -9.40 17.60
CA VAL A 474 11.13 -8.43 16.87
C VAL A 474 10.87 -7.00 17.36
N PHE A 475 9.61 -6.63 17.55
CA PHE A 475 9.24 -5.32 18.09
C PHE A 475 9.76 -5.11 19.52
N GLU A 476 9.66 -6.12 20.38
CA GLU A 476 10.17 -6.09 21.76
C GLU A 476 11.70 -5.96 21.83
N LEU A 477 12.42 -6.72 21.00
CA LEU A 477 13.89 -6.66 20.93
C LEU A 477 14.40 -5.33 20.36
N ALA A 478 13.69 -4.78 19.37
CA ALA A 478 13.97 -3.43 18.86
C ALA A 478 13.72 -2.37 19.92
N ALA A 479 12.58 -2.41 20.61
CA ALA A 479 12.23 -1.46 21.68
C ALA A 479 13.22 -1.50 22.86
N SER A 480 13.64 -2.70 23.26
CA SER A 480 14.62 -2.89 24.34
C SER A 480 16.07 -2.59 23.93
N ARG A 481 16.33 -2.38 22.63
CA ARG A 481 17.69 -2.22 22.08
C ARG A 481 18.61 -3.33 22.57
N ALA A 482 18.11 -4.56 22.54
CA ALA A 482 18.78 -5.69 23.16
C ALA A 482 20.20 -5.87 22.60
N LYS A 483 21.16 -6.25 23.46
CA LYS A 483 22.50 -6.65 23.02
C LYS A 483 22.60 -8.16 23.04
N ILE A 484 21.85 -8.80 22.14
CA ILE A 484 21.74 -10.25 22.05
C ILE A 484 22.47 -10.72 20.79
N GLU A 485 23.28 -11.78 20.92
CA GLU A 485 23.86 -12.53 19.78
C GLU A 485 24.72 -11.71 18.80
N GLY A 486 25.25 -10.56 19.23
CA GLY A 486 26.10 -9.71 18.37
C GLY A 486 25.33 -8.92 17.30
N PHE A 487 23.99 -8.93 17.33
CA PHE A 487 23.15 -8.09 16.47
C PHE A 487 22.92 -6.71 17.11
N ASP A 488 23.04 -5.66 16.30
CA ASP A 488 22.85 -4.28 16.74
C ASP A 488 21.39 -3.84 16.56
N TRP A 489 20.56 -4.12 17.57
CA TRP A 489 19.16 -3.70 17.60
C TRP A 489 18.98 -2.18 17.65
N ALA A 490 19.99 -1.41 18.11
CA ALA A 490 19.91 0.04 18.09
C ALA A 490 20.01 0.56 16.65
N ARG A 491 20.92 -0.01 15.85
CA ARG A 491 21.11 0.36 14.44
C ARG A 491 20.00 -0.18 13.53
N TYR A 492 19.66 -1.46 13.65
CA TYR A 492 18.78 -2.16 12.70
C TYR A 492 17.34 -2.38 13.19
N GLY A 493 16.99 -1.97 14.42
CA GLY A 493 15.67 -2.25 15.01
C GLY A 493 14.50 -1.72 14.18
N ALA A 494 14.64 -0.52 13.62
CA ALA A 494 13.60 0.09 12.78
C ALA A 494 13.37 -0.72 11.49
N GLU A 495 14.44 -1.07 10.78
CA GLU A 495 14.39 -1.90 9.57
C GLU A 495 13.86 -3.32 9.87
N ALA A 496 14.33 -3.94 10.95
CA ALA A 496 13.85 -5.27 11.37
C ALA A 496 12.35 -5.27 11.66
N SER A 497 11.84 -4.24 12.36
CA SER A 497 10.40 -4.09 12.62
C SER A 497 9.58 -3.83 11.36
N PHE A 498 10.12 -3.08 10.40
CA PHE A 498 9.54 -2.89 9.07
C PHE A 498 9.41 -4.21 8.31
N LEU A 499 10.50 -5.00 8.23
CA LEU A 499 10.51 -6.29 7.53
C LEU A 499 9.56 -7.31 8.19
N ALA A 500 9.50 -7.34 9.52
CA ALA A 500 8.56 -8.20 10.26
C ALA A 500 7.09 -7.81 10.04
N ALA A 501 6.79 -6.50 10.04
CA ALA A 501 5.45 -6.01 9.75
C ALA A 501 5.04 -6.32 8.29
N ASP A 502 5.96 -6.16 7.33
CA ASP A 502 5.70 -6.47 5.93
C ASP A 502 5.51 -7.98 5.69
N GLU A 503 6.33 -8.82 6.31
CA GLU A 503 6.17 -10.29 6.28
C GLU A 503 4.80 -10.68 6.80
N ARG A 504 4.43 -10.19 8.00
CA ARG A 504 3.17 -10.57 8.63
C ARG A 504 1.96 -10.17 7.79
N ARG A 505 2.06 -9.04 7.10
CA ARG A 505 1.04 -8.55 6.17
C ARG A 505 0.89 -9.44 4.94
N ARG A 506 2.00 -9.92 4.37
CA ARG A 506 2.00 -10.84 3.20
C ARG A 506 1.57 -12.25 3.57
N SER A 507 1.96 -12.71 4.75
CA SER A 507 1.63 -14.04 5.26
C SER A 507 0.17 -14.17 5.72
N ASP A 508 -0.56 -13.06 5.87
CA ASP A 508 -1.99 -13.08 6.16
C ASP A 508 -2.80 -13.15 4.85
N PRO A 509 -3.46 -14.29 4.52
CA PRO A 509 -4.25 -14.41 3.30
C PRO A 509 -5.41 -13.38 3.24
N THR A 510 -5.85 -12.87 4.40
CA THR A 510 -6.91 -11.86 4.49
C THR A 510 -6.42 -10.43 4.27
N LYS A 511 -5.10 -10.19 4.32
CA LYS A 511 -4.46 -8.87 4.15
C LYS A 511 -3.51 -8.80 2.96
N ALA A 512 -3.18 -9.95 2.37
CA ALA A 512 -2.27 -10.05 1.23
C ALA A 512 -2.76 -9.27 -0.01
N GLY A 513 -4.07 -9.06 -0.16
CA GLY A 513 -4.65 -8.22 -1.24
C GLY A 513 -4.45 -6.71 -1.06
N LEU A 514 -3.85 -6.27 0.06
CA LEU A 514 -3.51 -4.87 0.35
C LEU A 514 -2.04 -4.56 0.03
N VAL A 515 -1.34 -5.49 -0.60
CA VAL A 515 0.06 -5.39 -0.97
C VAL A 515 0.17 -4.84 -2.38
N GLU A 516 0.26 -3.50 -2.49
CA GLU A 516 0.38 -2.77 -3.75
C GLU A 516 1.61 -3.19 -4.58
N SER A 517 2.66 -3.72 -3.92
CA SER A 517 3.89 -4.17 -4.57
C SER A 517 4.13 -5.67 -4.39
N ARG A 518 4.17 -6.39 -5.53
CA ARG A 518 4.58 -7.80 -5.59
C ARG A 518 6.02 -8.03 -5.11
N ILE A 519 6.83 -6.97 -5.11
CA ILE A 519 8.23 -7.03 -4.76
C ILE A 519 8.35 -7.08 -3.24
N ARG A 520 9.06 -8.09 -2.74
CA ARG A 520 9.38 -8.26 -1.32
C ARG A 520 10.54 -7.31 -0.95
N PRO A 521 10.44 -6.53 0.14
CA PRO A 521 11.55 -5.71 0.58
C PRO A 521 12.71 -6.61 1.00
N LYS A 522 13.93 -6.21 0.63
CA LYS A 522 15.15 -6.91 1.02
C LYS A 522 15.82 -6.18 2.17
N PRO A 523 16.39 -6.92 3.14
CA PRO A 523 17.19 -6.31 4.19
C PRO A 523 18.47 -5.67 3.62
N THR A 524 18.97 -4.66 4.32
CA THR A 524 20.34 -4.14 4.16
C THR A 524 21.36 -5.26 4.39
N SER A 525 22.51 -5.15 3.72
CA SER A 525 23.56 -6.17 3.82
C SER A 525 24.07 -6.37 5.24
N GLY A 526 24.15 -5.29 6.03
CA GLY A 526 24.57 -5.33 7.44
C GLY A 526 23.56 -6.06 8.34
N LEU A 527 22.26 -5.79 8.17
CA LEU A 527 21.19 -6.51 8.88
C LEU A 527 21.21 -7.98 8.50
N SER A 528 21.24 -8.30 7.20
CA SER A 528 21.21 -9.68 6.71
C SER A 528 22.38 -10.51 7.22
N ALA A 529 23.59 -9.94 7.29
CA ALA A 529 24.80 -10.65 7.70
C ALA A 529 24.82 -11.04 9.19
N SER A 530 24.05 -10.34 10.04
CA SER A 530 24.09 -10.50 11.49
C SER A 530 22.73 -10.85 12.12
N ALA A 531 21.70 -11.08 11.29
CA ALA A 531 20.33 -11.30 11.74
C ALA A 531 20.23 -12.44 12.77
N PRO A 532 19.61 -12.22 13.94
CA PRO A 532 19.41 -13.26 14.95
C PRO A 532 18.38 -14.30 14.49
N PRO A 533 18.29 -15.50 15.12
CA PRO A 533 17.43 -16.59 14.65
C PRO A 533 15.97 -16.21 14.46
N VAL A 534 15.40 -15.36 15.33
CA VAL A 534 14.02 -14.87 15.18
C VAL A 534 13.84 -14.06 13.90
N LEU A 535 14.79 -13.17 13.59
CA LEU A 535 14.75 -12.35 12.38
C LEU A 535 15.06 -13.20 11.14
N GLN A 536 15.94 -14.19 11.22
CA GLN A 536 16.18 -15.14 10.12
C GLN A 536 14.90 -15.90 9.75
N ARG A 537 14.09 -16.34 10.74
CA ARG A 537 12.78 -16.96 10.46
C ARG A 537 11.84 -15.99 9.75
N VAL A 538 11.75 -14.75 10.21
CA VAL A 538 10.97 -13.68 9.55
C VAL A 538 11.44 -13.47 8.11
N LEU A 539 12.75 -13.30 7.88
CA LEU A 539 13.31 -13.07 6.54
C LEU A 539 13.09 -14.27 5.61
N THR A 540 13.23 -15.49 6.14
CA THR A 540 12.95 -16.72 5.40
C THR A 540 11.48 -16.80 5.01
N ARG A 541 10.56 -16.52 5.95
CA ARG A 541 9.13 -16.46 5.64
C ARG A 541 8.82 -15.35 4.65
N LEU A 542 9.47 -14.19 4.74
CA LEU A 542 9.29 -13.09 3.80
C LEU A 542 9.70 -13.50 2.38
N GLU A 543 10.83 -14.18 2.22
CA GLU A 543 11.32 -14.70 0.93
C GLU A 543 10.33 -15.68 0.29
N TYR A 544 9.74 -16.56 1.09
CA TYR A 544 8.74 -17.55 0.63
C TYR A 544 7.29 -17.09 0.81
N ALA A 545 7.07 -15.86 1.30
CA ALA A 545 5.74 -15.35 1.56
C ALA A 545 5.01 -15.37 0.23
N PRO A 546 3.80 -15.95 0.15
CA PRO A 546 3.16 -16.18 -1.12
C PRO A 546 3.08 -14.86 -1.90
N GLU A 547 3.51 -14.86 -3.16
CA GLU A 547 2.96 -13.95 -4.19
C GLU A 547 1.52 -14.36 -4.46
N LEU A 548 0.72 -14.34 -3.41
CA LEU A 548 -0.70 -14.61 -3.38
C LEU A 548 -1.21 -15.64 -4.40
N ILE A 549 -0.56 -16.80 -4.66
CA ILE A 549 -1.14 -17.87 -5.51
C ILE A 549 -0.83 -19.28 -5.00
N ALA A 550 -1.93 -20.01 -4.77
CA ALA A 550 -1.96 -21.43 -4.43
C ALA A 550 -1.50 -22.33 -5.62
N PRO A 551 -0.95 -23.53 -5.34
CA PRO A 551 -0.07 -24.26 -6.27
C PRO A 551 -0.80 -25.17 -7.26
N LEU A 552 -0.13 -25.54 -8.38
CA LEU A 552 -0.12 -26.88 -9.01
C LEU A 552 1.03 -27.05 -10.06
N ASP A 553 1.51 -28.29 -10.21
CA ASP A 553 2.83 -28.81 -10.67
C ASP A 553 3.21 -28.79 -12.20
N ARG A 554 4.47 -29.13 -12.55
CA ARG A 554 5.14 -29.05 -13.90
C ARG A 554 5.46 -30.39 -14.65
N GLN A 555 5.64 -30.29 -16.00
CA GLN A 555 6.55 -30.99 -17.01
C GLN A 555 5.82 -31.66 -18.27
N PRO A 556 6.43 -32.03 -19.45
CA PRO A 556 7.06 -31.21 -20.55
C PRO A 556 6.91 -31.69 -22.08
N GLU A 557 7.37 -30.88 -23.07
CA GLU A 557 7.80 -31.10 -24.52
C GLU A 557 6.80 -31.56 -25.65
N ALA A 558 6.86 -31.28 -26.99
CA ALA A 558 7.75 -30.58 -27.96
C ALA A 558 7.09 -30.36 -29.39
N LYS A 559 7.56 -29.31 -30.14
CA LYS A 559 7.80 -29.09 -31.63
C LYS A 559 6.73 -29.44 -32.72
N SER A 560 6.55 -28.76 -33.89
CA SER A 560 7.05 -27.54 -34.58
C SER A 560 6.41 -27.37 -36.01
N THR A 561 6.42 -26.14 -36.58
CA THR A 561 6.60 -25.69 -38.02
C THR A 561 5.45 -25.75 -39.07
N PHE A 562 4.95 -24.59 -39.56
CA PHE A 562 4.11 -24.52 -40.78
C PHE A 562 4.03 -23.10 -41.40
N ARG A 563 4.55 -22.88 -42.63
CA ARG A 563 4.44 -21.58 -43.36
C ARG A 563 4.50 -21.73 -44.89
N THR A 564 3.50 -22.35 -45.50
CA THR A 564 3.44 -22.42 -46.98
C THR A 564 2.04 -22.20 -47.56
N LEU A 565 1.01 -21.92 -46.75
CA LEU A 565 -0.37 -22.19 -47.20
C LEU A 565 -1.27 -20.98 -47.51
N LEU A 566 -0.79 -19.74 -47.49
CA LEU A 566 -1.68 -18.56 -47.57
C LEU A 566 -1.82 -17.82 -48.87
N SER A 567 -1.34 -18.40 -49.95
CA SER A 567 -1.59 -17.84 -51.27
C SER A 567 -2.87 -18.35 -51.93
N ARG A 568 -3.87 -18.88 -51.20
CA ARG A 568 -5.16 -19.25 -51.80
C ARG A 568 -6.35 -18.73 -51.01
N SER A 569 -6.75 -17.54 -51.45
CA SER A 569 -7.81 -16.65 -51.03
C SER A 569 -9.21 -17.26 -50.94
N ARG A 570 -10.03 -16.75 -50.01
CA ARG A 570 -11.32 -16.10 -50.34
C ARG A 570 -11.91 -15.28 -49.17
N ILE A 571 -11.90 -13.96 -49.38
CA ILE A 571 -12.97 -12.99 -49.04
C ILE A 571 -13.07 -12.57 -47.56
N VAL A 572 -12.30 -11.53 -47.22
CA VAL A 572 -12.63 -10.56 -46.16
C VAL A 572 -13.61 -9.55 -46.75
N ARG A 573 -14.74 -9.29 -46.09
CA ARG A 573 -15.62 -8.14 -46.36
C ARG A 573 -15.56 -7.15 -45.19
N PRO A 574 -15.43 -5.83 -45.45
CA PRO A 574 -15.48 -4.81 -44.41
C PRO A 574 -16.93 -4.42 -44.10
N GLY A 575 -17.28 -4.24 -42.81
CA GLY A 575 -18.57 -3.65 -42.44
C GLY A 575 -18.90 -3.56 -40.95
N VAL A 576 -19.15 -2.31 -40.53
CA VAL A 576 -19.99 -1.81 -39.40
C VAL A 576 -19.37 -1.70 -38.00
N SER A 577 -19.56 -0.51 -37.42
CA SER A 577 -19.04 0.08 -36.19
C SER A 577 -19.71 -0.41 -34.90
N ALA A 578 -18.94 -0.43 -33.79
CA ALA A 578 -19.34 -0.18 -32.41
C ALA A 578 -20.70 -0.76 -31.99
N GLU A 579 -20.82 -2.08 -32.01
CA GLU A 579 -21.87 -2.78 -31.29
C GLU A 579 -21.30 -4.06 -30.68
N SER A 580 -21.73 -4.40 -29.46
CA SER A 580 -21.46 -5.70 -28.81
C SER A 580 -21.56 -6.83 -29.84
N PRO A 581 -20.68 -7.84 -29.83
CA PRO A 581 -20.78 -8.97 -30.76
C PRO A 581 -22.11 -9.74 -30.66
N LEU A 582 -22.95 -9.39 -29.68
CA LEU A 582 -24.32 -9.86 -29.45
C LEU A 582 -25.42 -8.99 -30.09
N ARG A 583 -25.13 -7.77 -30.54
CA ARG A 583 -26.16 -6.84 -31.04
C ARG A 583 -26.58 -7.23 -32.46
N GLY A 584 -27.89 -7.33 -32.66
CA GLY A 584 -28.50 -7.77 -33.93
C GLY A 584 -28.45 -9.27 -34.22
N ARG A 585 -27.87 -10.09 -33.33
CA ARG A 585 -27.79 -11.55 -33.49
C ARG A 585 -28.85 -12.26 -32.66
N SER A 586 -29.40 -13.32 -33.22
CA SER A 586 -30.33 -14.19 -32.48
C SER A 586 -29.57 -15.01 -31.43
N ALA A 587 -30.25 -15.36 -30.33
CA ALA A 587 -29.69 -16.24 -29.30
C ALA A 587 -29.22 -17.58 -29.90
N GLN A 588 -29.92 -18.07 -30.93
CA GLN A 588 -29.54 -19.26 -31.71
C GLN A 588 -28.20 -19.11 -32.45
N GLU A 589 -27.93 -17.96 -33.09
CA GLU A 589 -26.65 -17.72 -33.78
C GLU A 589 -25.47 -17.63 -32.80
N ILE A 590 -25.70 -17.06 -31.61
CA ILE A 590 -24.72 -16.99 -30.53
C ILE A 590 -24.44 -18.41 -30.00
N GLN A 591 -25.50 -19.19 -29.79
CA GLN A 591 -25.44 -20.59 -29.35
C GLN A 591 -24.67 -21.47 -30.34
N ASP A 592 -24.94 -21.37 -31.64
CA ASP A 592 -24.28 -22.19 -32.68
C ASP A 592 -22.78 -21.88 -32.80
N ARG A 593 -22.39 -20.62 -32.59
CA ARG A 593 -20.98 -20.20 -32.58
C ARG A 593 -20.25 -20.74 -31.34
N LEU A 594 -20.87 -20.63 -30.16
CA LEU A 594 -20.37 -21.22 -28.91
C LEU A 594 -20.24 -22.74 -29.04
N ASN A 595 -21.25 -23.42 -29.59
CA ASN A 595 -21.25 -24.87 -29.85
C ASN A 595 -20.07 -25.28 -30.73
N SER A 596 -19.84 -24.54 -31.82
CA SER A 596 -18.73 -24.81 -32.73
C SER A 596 -17.36 -24.57 -32.09
N ALA A 597 -17.20 -23.48 -31.32
CA ALA A 597 -15.96 -23.15 -30.64
C ALA A 597 -15.62 -24.20 -29.56
N ILE A 598 -16.60 -24.59 -28.74
CA ILE A 598 -16.42 -25.57 -27.66
C ILE A 598 -16.12 -26.96 -28.23
N LYS A 599 -16.84 -27.40 -29.27
CA LYS A 599 -16.58 -28.68 -29.93
C LYS A 599 -15.14 -28.76 -30.46
N LYS A 600 -14.67 -27.72 -31.13
CA LYS A 600 -13.28 -27.63 -31.62
C LYS A 600 -12.24 -27.57 -30.50
N MET A 601 -12.58 -27.00 -29.34
CA MET A 601 -11.70 -26.94 -28.16
C MET A 601 -11.64 -28.28 -27.38
N ASP A 602 -12.75 -29.03 -27.33
CA ASP A 602 -12.82 -30.35 -26.69
C ASP A 602 -12.18 -31.45 -27.53
N ASP A 603 -12.08 -31.26 -28.84
CA ASP A 603 -11.36 -32.14 -29.77
C ASP A 603 -9.83 -31.92 -29.75
N ARG A 604 -9.31 -30.97 -28.93
CA ARG A 604 -7.87 -30.76 -28.80
C ARG A 604 -7.18 -31.90 -28.05
N PRO A 605 -5.95 -32.30 -28.47
CA PRO A 605 -5.22 -33.41 -27.86
C PRO A 605 -4.72 -33.13 -26.43
N ASP A 606 -4.62 -31.87 -26.01
CA ASP A 606 -4.22 -31.42 -24.67
C ASP A 606 -5.39 -31.23 -23.69
N ALA A 607 -6.63 -31.45 -24.15
CA ALA A 607 -7.83 -31.25 -23.33
C ALA A 607 -8.00 -32.37 -22.28
N THR A 608 -7.73 -32.04 -21.00
CA THR A 608 -7.91 -32.97 -19.87
C THR A 608 -9.40 -33.31 -19.63
N PRO A 609 -9.71 -34.50 -19.07
CA PRO A 609 -11.08 -34.85 -18.69
C PRO A 609 -11.75 -33.82 -17.78
N GLU A 610 -11.02 -33.22 -16.83
CA GLU A 610 -11.54 -32.14 -16.00
C GLU A 610 -11.86 -30.87 -16.80
N SER A 611 -11.02 -30.49 -17.78
CA SER A 611 -11.26 -29.31 -18.63
C SER A 611 -12.51 -29.49 -19.51
N LYS A 612 -12.73 -30.71 -20.04
CA LYS A 612 -13.93 -31.06 -20.83
C LYS A 612 -15.20 -31.10 -19.97
N SER A 613 -15.11 -31.51 -18.70
CA SER A 613 -16.25 -31.53 -17.78
C SER A 613 -16.66 -30.11 -17.36
N ARG A 614 -15.69 -29.28 -16.99
CA ARG A 614 -15.95 -27.89 -16.55
C ARG A 614 -16.42 -26.98 -17.69
N ARG A 615 -15.95 -27.19 -18.93
CA ARG A 615 -16.47 -26.50 -20.12
C ARG A 615 -17.93 -26.87 -20.42
N ARG A 616 -18.34 -28.12 -20.17
CA ARG A 616 -19.75 -28.55 -20.28
C ARG A 616 -20.65 -27.92 -19.22
N ASP A 617 -20.20 -27.80 -17.97
CA ASP A 617 -20.97 -27.11 -16.92
C ASP A 617 -21.19 -25.61 -17.21
N LEU A 618 -20.17 -24.94 -17.77
CA LEU A 618 -20.25 -23.54 -18.20
C LEU A 618 -21.21 -23.35 -19.39
N PHE A 619 -21.19 -24.33 -20.30
CA PHE A 619 -22.04 -24.38 -21.48
C PHE A 619 -23.51 -24.58 -21.09
N ASP A 620 -23.82 -25.53 -20.21
CA ASP A 620 -25.18 -25.79 -19.72
C ASP A 620 -25.78 -24.58 -18.99
N ARG A 621 -24.95 -23.76 -18.33
CA ARG A 621 -25.38 -22.48 -17.75
C ARG A 621 -25.58 -21.38 -18.79
N SER A 622 -24.69 -21.28 -19.78
CA SER A 622 -24.82 -20.31 -20.88
C SER A 622 -26.07 -20.58 -21.72
N GLU A 623 -26.40 -21.85 -21.93
CA GLU A 623 -27.63 -22.29 -22.59
C GLU A 623 -28.89 -21.94 -21.76
N LYS A 624 -28.82 -22.05 -20.43
CA LYS A 624 -29.89 -21.58 -19.53
C LYS A 624 -30.08 -20.06 -19.59
N LEU A 625 -28.99 -19.29 -19.67
CA LEU A 625 -29.03 -17.83 -19.80
C LEU A 625 -29.55 -17.39 -21.18
N LEU A 626 -29.15 -18.07 -22.25
CA LEU A 626 -29.66 -17.82 -23.61
C LEU A 626 -31.14 -18.18 -23.75
N LYS A 627 -31.60 -19.30 -23.15
CA LYS A 627 -33.03 -19.65 -23.06
C LYS A 627 -33.84 -18.63 -22.24
N LYS A 628 -33.26 -18.09 -21.16
CA LYS A 628 -33.86 -16.98 -20.38
C LYS A 628 -33.96 -15.70 -21.21
N ALA A 629 -32.96 -15.40 -22.05
CA ALA A 629 -32.96 -14.27 -22.96
C ALA A 629 -34.02 -14.40 -24.08
N GLU A 630 -34.21 -15.60 -24.62
CA GLU A 630 -35.26 -15.90 -25.61
C GLU A 630 -36.67 -15.71 -25.02
N GLY A 631 -36.89 -16.13 -23.77
CA GLY A 631 -38.15 -15.90 -23.06
C GLY A 631 -38.44 -14.45 -22.68
N SER A 632 -37.43 -13.57 -22.71
CA SER A 632 -37.51 -12.17 -22.27
C SER A 632 -37.46 -11.17 -23.44
N GLY A 633 -37.50 -11.61 -24.69
CA GLY A 633 -37.48 -10.75 -25.88
C GLY A 633 -36.10 -10.41 -26.43
N GLY A 634 -35.03 -11.06 -25.98
CA GLY A 634 -33.67 -10.98 -26.54
C GLY A 634 -32.57 -10.77 -25.49
N ALA A 635 -31.30 -10.96 -25.88
CA ALA A 635 -30.13 -10.80 -25.01
C ALA A 635 -30.00 -9.39 -24.40
N HIS A 636 -30.75 -8.41 -24.92
CA HIS A 636 -30.79 -7.05 -24.44
C HIS A 636 -31.66 -6.81 -23.19
N ASN A 637 -32.35 -7.84 -22.69
CA ASN A 637 -33.14 -7.80 -21.45
C ASN A 637 -32.53 -8.63 -20.30
N LEU A 638 -31.36 -9.25 -20.54
CA LEU A 638 -30.55 -9.85 -19.48
C LEU A 638 -29.99 -8.75 -18.56
N ILE A 639 -29.85 -9.04 -17.26
CA ILE A 639 -29.15 -8.12 -16.34
C ILE A 639 -27.69 -8.00 -16.78
N TRP A 640 -27.06 -6.87 -16.45
CA TRP A 640 -25.74 -6.50 -16.98
C TRP A 640 -24.67 -7.60 -16.74
N THR A 641 -24.68 -8.24 -15.57
CA THR A 641 -23.77 -9.34 -15.21
C THR A 641 -23.91 -10.57 -16.12
N GLU A 642 -25.14 -10.91 -16.52
CA GLU A 642 -25.43 -12.05 -17.41
C GLU A 642 -25.02 -11.76 -18.87
N ARG A 643 -25.07 -10.49 -19.32
CA ARG A 643 -24.56 -10.11 -20.65
C ARG A 643 -23.04 -10.08 -20.70
N ALA A 644 -22.41 -9.58 -19.65
CA ALA A 644 -20.96 -9.53 -19.55
C ALA A 644 -20.33 -10.93 -19.59
N ASP A 645 -20.97 -11.93 -18.97
CA ASP A 645 -20.53 -13.33 -19.01
C ASP A 645 -20.56 -13.91 -20.44
N ILE A 646 -21.62 -13.63 -21.21
CA ILE A 646 -21.75 -14.08 -22.61
C ILE A 646 -20.80 -13.29 -23.51
N GLU A 647 -20.67 -11.98 -23.31
CA GLU A 647 -19.80 -11.11 -24.10
C GLU A 647 -18.32 -11.44 -23.90
N ALA A 648 -17.89 -11.73 -22.66
CA ALA A 648 -16.57 -12.26 -22.39
C ALA A 648 -16.34 -13.55 -23.17
N LEU A 649 -17.24 -14.53 -23.10
CA LEU A 649 -17.10 -15.80 -23.82
C LEU A 649 -17.05 -15.62 -25.35
N VAL A 650 -17.82 -14.68 -25.90
CA VAL A 650 -17.83 -14.39 -27.33
C VAL A 650 -16.55 -13.65 -27.77
N ARG A 651 -16.08 -12.66 -27.01
CA ARG A 651 -14.79 -11.99 -27.29
C ARG A 651 -13.62 -12.97 -27.16
N LEU A 652 -13.64 -13.84 -26.15
CA LEU A 652 -12.58 -14.83 -25.90
C LEU A 652 -12.50 -15.95 -26.96
N THR A 653 -13.62 -16.29 -27.61
CA THR A 653 -13.66 -17.29 -28.69
C THR A 653 -13.33 -16.71 -30.06
N GLY A 654 -13.63 -15.42 -30.30
CA GLY A 654 -13.26 -14.69 -31.52
C GLY A 654 -11.88 -14.01 -31.49
N ARG A 655 -11.31 -13.76 -30.30
CA ARG A 655 -10.02 -13.09 -30.06
C ARG A 655 -9.15 -13.93 -29.10
N PRO A 656 -8.67 -15.11 -29.51
CA PRO A 656 -8.03 -16.06 -28.60
C PRO A 656 -6.67 -15.57 -28.08
N ALA A 657 -6.40 -15.76 -26.79
CA ALA A 657 -5.04 -15.63 -26.25
C ALA A 657 -4.25 -16.92 -26.50
N LEU A 658 -3.27 -16.86 -27.40
CA LEU A 658 -2.52 -18.00 -27.90
C LEU A 658 -1.15 -18.09 -27.22
N LYS A 659 -0.88 -19.23 -26.58
CA LYS A 659 0.39 -19.52 -25.89
C LYS A 659 1.55 -19.55 -26.87
N ILE A 660 2.66 -18.92 -26.50
CA ILE A 660 3.93 -19.01 -27.23
C ILE A 660 4.85 -20.01 -26.52
N THR A 661 5.39 -20.96 -27.29
CA THR A 661 6.35 -21.97 -26.85
C THR A 661 7.44 -22.13 -27.90
N ASP A 662 8.70 -21.99 -27.49
CA ASP A 662 9.89 -22.00 -28.34
C ASP A 662 9.78 -21.00 -29.51
N GLY A 663 9.27 -19.80 -29.23
CA GLY A 663 9.07 -18.73 -30.22
C GLY A 663 7.98 -19.03 -31.24
N LYS A 664 7.06 -19.96 -30.96
CA LYS A 664 5.97 -20.37 -31.86
C LYS A 664 4.64 -20.45 -31.13
N VAL A 665 3.57 -20.14 -31.84
CA VAL A 665 2.20 -20.43 -31.37
C VAL A 665 1.93 -21.92 -31.58
N ASP A 666 1.24 -22.56 -30.62
CA ASP A 666 0.80 -23.96 -30.75
C ASP A 666 -0.08 -24.14 -32.00
N PRO A 667 0.34 -24.98 -32.98
CA PRO A 667 -0.42 -25.24 -34.19
C PRO A 667 -1.83 -25.81 -33.95
N ALA A 668 -2.01 -26.65 -32.93
CA ALA A 668 -3.31 -27.23 -32.60
C ALA A 668 -4.24 -26.16 -32.00
N ALA A 669 -3.71 -25.32 -31.13
CA ALA A 669 -4.45 -24.19 -30.58
C ALA A 669 -4.87 -23.20 -31.66
N LEU A 670 -3.98 -22.90 -32.61
CA LEU A 670 -4.22 -21.98 -33.72
C LEU A 670 -5.23 -22.53 -34.74
N ALA A 671 -5.17 -23.82 -35.09
CA ALA A 671 -6.11 -24.47 -36.02
C ALA A 671 -7.55 -24.53 -35.50
N ALA A 672 -7.74 -24.39 -34.20
CA ALA A 672 -9.06 -24.28 -33.59
C ALA A 672 -9.69 -22.88 -33.72
N THR A 673 -9.02 -21.92 -34.37
CA THR A 673 -9.41 -20.50 -34.42
C THR A 673 -9.61 -20.00 -35.85
N GLU A 674 -10.36 -18.91 -36.02
CA GLU A 674 -10.51 -18.24 -37.33
C GLU A 674 -9.23 -17.52 -37.81
N TRP A 675 -8.20 -17.46 -36.96
CA TRP A 675 -6.93 -16.77 -37.21
C TRP A 675 -5.84 -17.69 -37.76
N GLU A 676 -6.14 -18.97 -37.98
CA GLU A 676 -5.18 -19.97 -38.45
C GLU A 676 -4.48 -19.52 -39.74
N ASP A 677 -5.29 -19.12 -40.70
CA ASP A 677 -4.85 -18.61 -41.97
C ASP A 677 -4.04 -17.33 -41.76
N THR A 678 -4.54 -16.34 -41.03
CA THR A 678 -3.80 -15.10 -40.75
C THR A 678 -2.37 -15.33 -40.20
N PHE A 679 -2.20 -16.20 -39.21
CA PHE A 679 -0.90 -16.37 -38.54
C PHE A 679 0.04 -17.36 -39.19
N LYS A 680 -0.43 -18.17 -40.15
CA LYS A 680 0.43 -18.99 -40.99
C LYS A 680 1.05 -18.21 -42.15
N VAL A 681 0.69 -16.93 -42.39
CA VAL A 681 1.20 -16.13 -43.52
C VAL A 681 2.62 -15.74 -43.20
N ASP A 682 2.77 -15.20 -41.98
CA ASP A 682 3.99 -14.58 -41.51
C ASP A 682 4.60 -15.15 -40.17
N PRO A 683 4.77 -16.48 -39.91
CA PRO A 683 5.50 -17.04 -38.75
C PRO A 683 6.99 -16.70 -38.50
N LYS A 684 7.90 -16.52 -39.48
CA LYS A 684 9.22 -15.88 -39.25
C LYS A 684 9.11 -14.45 -38.70
N GLY A 685 8.27 -13.59 -39.26
CA GLY A 685 8.00 -12.26 -38.72
C GLY A 685 7.36 -12.30 -37.33
N LEU A 686 6.41 -13.22 -37.09
CA LEU A 686 5.88 -13.47 -35.74
C LEU A 686 6.97 -13.93 -34.77
N GLN A 687 7.83 -14.87 -35.17
CA GLN A 687 8.94 -15.32 -34.34
C GLN A 687 9.89 -14.15 -34.04
N THR A 688 10.19 -13.33 -35.04
CA THR A 688 11.02 -12.13 -34.89
C THR A 688 10.37 -11.13 -33.92
N LEU A 689 9.04 -10.93 -34.00
CA LEU A 689 8.29 -10.12 -33.05
C LEU A 689 8.39 -10.71 -31.63
N PHE A 690 8.20 -12.02 -31.47
CA PHE A 690 8.28 -12.68 -30.16
C PHE A 690 9.67 -12.59 -29.55
N GLU A 691 10.74 -12.65 -30.35
CA GLU A 691 12.12 -12.49 -29.88
C GLU A 691 12.43 -11.07 -29.38
N ARG A 692 11.59 -10.09 -29.74
CA ARG A 692 11.75 -8.67 -29.38
C ARG A 692 10.79 -8.20 -28.28
N VAL A 693 9.91 -9.06 -27.79
CA VAL A 693 9.02 -8.81 -26.65
C VAL A 693 9.50 -9.64 -25.47
N GLY A 694 9.77 -8.99 -24.35
CA GLY A 694 10.32 -9.61 -23.15
C GLY A 694 9.55 -9.27 -21.89
N ARG A 695 9.73 -10.12 -20.89
CA ARG A 695 9.22 -9.95 -19.54
C ARG A 695 10.14 -9.05 -18.75
N VAL A 696 9.62 -7.98 -18.18
CA VAL A 696 10.36 -7.09 -17.27
C VAL A 696 10.25 -7.66 -15.86
N ASP A 697 11.41 -7.89 -15.26
CA ASP A 697 11.54 -8.50 -13.94
C ASP A 697 12.38 -7.63 -13.02
N LEU A 698 12.01 -7.60 -11.74
CA LEU A 698 12.86 -7.12 -10.65
C LEU A 698 13.10 -8.29 -9.69
N ASP A 699 14.36 -8.62 -9.42
CA ASP A 699 14.72 -9.76 -8.57
C ASP A 699 14.16 -11.11 -9.04
N GLY A 700 13.80 -11.24 -10.32
CA GLY A 700 13.19 -12.44 -10.90
C GLY A 700 11.65 -12.44 -10.86
N GLU A 701 11.05 -11.45 -10.22
CA GLU A 701 9.60 -11.28 -10.12
C GLU A 701 9.03 -10.50 -11.30
N HIS A 702 7.89 -10.98 -11.83
CA HIS A 702 7.24 -10.36 -13.00
C HIS A 702 6.62 -9.02 -12.63
N VAL A 703 7.13 -7.94 -13.24
CA VAL A 703 6.59 -6.59 -13.06
C VAL A 703 5.75 -6.15 -14.26
N GLY A 704 6.16 -6.49 -15.48
CA GLY A 704 5.39 -6.16 -16.68
C GLY A 704 6.03 -6.68 -17.96
N THR A 705 5.57 -6.15 -19.10
CA THR A 705 6.12 -6.46 -20.42
C THR A 705 6.93 -5.28 -20.96
N GLY A 706 7.95 -5.54 -21.77
CA GLY A 706 8.64 -4.53 -22.55
C GLY A 706 9.03 -5.05 -23.92
N PHE A 707 9.33 -4.15 -24.85
CA PHE A 707 9.69 -4.54 -26.21
C PHE A 707 10.74 -3.65 -26.85
N VAL A 708 11.52 -4.21 -27.77
CA VAL A 708 12.69 -3.53 -28.36
C VAL A 708 12.29 -2.47 -29.38
N VAL A 709 12.73 -1.24 -29.13
CA VAL A 709 12.43 -0.06 -29.97
C VAL A 709 13.68 0.60 -30.56
N GLY A 710 14.86 0.21 -30.10
CA GLY A 710 16.14 0.70 -30.60
C GLY A 710 17.29 -0.21 -30.18
N GLU A 711 18.51 0.12 -30.59
CA GLU A 711 19.70 -0.62 -30.18
C GLU A 711 19.93 -0.44 -28.67
N GLY A 712 19.84 -1.52 -27.90
CA GLY A 712 19.90 -1.47 -26.44
C GLY A 712 18.77 -0.68 -25.79
N LEU A 713 17.63 -0.49 -26.47
CA LEU A 713 16.49 0.28 -25.98
C LEU A 713 15.20 -0.54 -25.98
N ILE A 714 14.53 -0.55 -24.83
CA ILE A 714 13.20 -1.15 -24.68
C ILE A 714 12.18 -0.08 -24.31
N MET A 715 10.94 -0.29 -24.72
CA MET A 715 9.77 0.48 -24.32
C MET A 715 8.86 -0.37 -23.41
N THR A 716 8.31 0.27 -22.39
CA THR A 716 7.28 -0.30 -21.50
C THR A 716 6.39 0.84 -20.98
N ASN A 717 5.47 0.56 -20.08
CA ASN A 717 4.67 1.58 -19.41
C ASN A 717 5.47 2.34 -18.34
N ARG A 718 5.05 3.57 -18.05
CA ARG A 718 5.60 4.35 -16.95
C ARG A 718 5.33 3.70 -15.61
N HIS A 719 4.15 3.15 -15.36
CA HIS A 719 3.87 2.50 -14.08
C HIS A 719 4.73 1.24 -13.86
N VAL A 720 5.15 0.56 -14.95
CA VAL A 720 6.15 -0.52 -14.86
C VAL A 720 7.52 0.04 -14.47
N ALA A 721 7.89 1.22 -14.98
CA ALA A 721 9.11 1.91 -14.58
C ALA A 721 9.10 2.34 -13.10
N GLU A 722 7.96 2.88 -12.62
CA GLU A 722 7.73 3.23 -11.21
C GLU A 722 7.88 2.02 -10.25
N ALA A 723 7.72 0.80 -10.76
CA ALA A 723 7.90 -0.42 -9.98
C ALA A 723 9.35 -0.95 -9.95
N ILE A 724 10.21 -0.58 -10.91
CA ILE A 724 11.60 -1.08 -11.01
C ILE A 724 12.68 0.00 -10.87
N ALA A 725 12.27 1.26 -10.74
CA ALA A 725 13.16 2.40 -10.58
C ALA A 725 12.51 3.42 -9.64
N ASP A 726 13.34 4.02 -8.78
CA ASP A 726 12.88 5.13 -7.94
C ASP A 726 13.11 6.44 -8.69
N GLU A 727 12.08 7.27 -8.74
CA GLU A 727 12.21 8.64 -9.22
C GLU A 727 12.57 9.56 -8.05
N ILE A 728 13.50 10.48 -8.25
CA ILE A 728 13.84 11.55 -7.31
C ILE A 728 13.45 12.85 -7.98
N ARG A 729 12.40 13.48 -7.43
CA ARG A 729 11.86 14.75 -7.92
C ARG A 729 12.24 15.91 -6.99
N GLY A 730 12.15 17.14 -7.48
CA GLY A 730 12.32 18.33 -6.65
C GLY A 730 12.50 19.56 -7.53
N ARG A 731 13.54 20.36 -7.25
CA ARG A 731 13.79 21.63 -7.94
C ARG A 731 14.15 21.48 -9.43
N GLY A 732 14.81 20.38 -9.80
CA GLY A 732 15.32 20.15 -11.15
C GLY A 732 14.50 19.11 -11.92
N PRO A 733 14.94 18.75 -13.14
CA PRO A 733 14.41 17.59 -13.84
C PRO A 733 14.55 16.33 -12.97
N SER A 734 13.49 15.51 -12.94
CA SER A 734 13.48 14.25 -12.22
C SER A 734 14.65 13.36 -12.60
N THR A 735 15.23 12.66 -11.63
CA THR A 735 16.26 11.66 -11.88
C THR A 735 15.74 10.30 -11.48
N TRP A 736 16.00 9.30 -12.31
CA TRP A 736 15.54 7.94 -12.08
C TRP A 736 16.72 7.03 -11.78
N ILE A 737 16.61 6.26 -10.69
CA ILE A 737 17.62 5.30 -10.29
C ILE A 737 17.01 3.90 -10.37
N VAL A 738 17.45 3.15 -11.37
CA VAL A 738 17.03 1.75 -11.59
C VAL A 738 17.49 0.88 -10.42
N GLN A 739 16.71 -0.13 -10.04
CA GLN A 739 17.10 -1.10 -9.01
C GLN A 739 18.08 -2.15 -9.56
N ASP A 740 19.01 -2.62 -8.73
CA ASP A 740 20.24 -3.33 -9.13
C ASP A 740 20.02 -4.62 -9.93
N ASN A 741 18.85 -5.24 -9.79
CA ASN A 741 18.47 -6.49 -10.44
C ASN A 741 17.30 -6.36 -11.42
N ALA A 742 16.98 -5.13 -11.83
CA ALA A 742 16.01 -4.91 -12.90
C ALA A 742 16.53 -5.51 -14.22
N SER A 743 15.69 -6.28 -14.88
CA SER A 743 16.07 -7.02 -16.09
C SER A 743 14.90 -7.16 -17.04
N ILE A 744 15.21 -7.44 -18.30
CA ILE A 744 14.23 -7.91 -19.28
C ILE A 744 14.64 -9.29 -19.80
N ASN A 745 13.69 -10.21 -19.86
CA ASN A 745 13.90 -11.56 -20.34
C ASN A 745 13.03 -11.87 -21.56
N PHE A 746 13.66 -12.15 -22.70
CA PHE A 746 12.95 -12.45 -23.95
C PHE A 746 12.51 -13.92 -24.09
N ASP A 747 12.83 -14.78 -23.11
CA ASP A 747 12.37 -16.16 -23.10
C ASP A 747 10.85 -16.25 -22.90
N ASP A 748 10.21 -17.23 -23.52
CA ASP A 748 8.75 -17.34 -23.51
C ASP A 748 8.16 -17.50 -22.12
N ARG A 749 8.90 -18.01 -21.13
CA ARG A 749 8.49 -18.08 -19.72
C ARG A 749 9.17 -17.04 -18.81
N GLY A 750 10.14 -16.28 -19.34
CA GLY A 750 10.94 -15.36 -18.55
C GLY A 750 11.80 -16.01 -17.46
N LEU A 751 12.07 -17.32 -17.53
CA LEU A 751 12.80 -18.06 -16.49
C LEU A 751 14.26 -18.40 -16.85
N GLY A 752 14.61 -18.40 -18.14
CA GLY A 752 15.98 -18.75 -18.57
C GLY A 752 16.94 -17.57 -18.43
N SER A 753 18.22 -17.85 -18.14
CA SER A 753 19.26 -16.82 -18.04
C SER A 753 19.82 -16.40 -19.40
N ALA A 754 19.70 -17.26 -20.43
CA ALA A 754 20.35 -17.06 -21.73
C ALA A 754 19.84 -15.81 -22.48
N LYS A 755 18.56 -15.45 -22.32
CA LYS A 755 17.94 -14.26 -22.94
C LYS A 755 17.55 -13.17 -21.93
N LYS A 756 18.15 -13.21 -20.73
CA LYS A 756 17.97 -12.21 -19.69
C LYS A 756 19.04 -11.12 -19.84
N PHE A 757 18.62 -9.86 -19.92
CA PHE A 757 19.50 -8.69 -20.04
C PHE A 757 19.24 -7.73 -18.90
N ARG A 758 20.30 -7.13 -18.34
CA ARG A 758 20.18 -6.15 -17.26
C ARG A 758 19.72 -4.81 -17.80
N ILE A 759 18.76 -4.20 -17.11
CA ILE A 759 18.33 -2.83 -17.36
C ILE A 759 19.35 -1.89 -16.69
N LYS A 760 19.90 -0.95 -17.46
CA LYS A 760 20.97 -0.05 -17.01
C LYS A 760 20.44 1.25 -16.43
N SER A 761 19.54 1.91 -17.15
CA SER A 761 19.06 3.25 -16.82
C SER A 761 17.73 3.54 -17.51
N LEU A 762 16.92 4.43 -16.91
CA LEU A 762 15.77 5.00 -17.59
C LEU A 762 16.22 6.17 -18.48
N VAL A 763 15.80 6.15 -19.73
CA VAL A 763 16.13 7.17 -20.75
C VAL A 763 15.03 8.23 -20.84
N PHE A 764 13.78 7.82 -20.66
CA PHE A 764 12.61 8.69 -20.73
C PHE A 764 11.44 8.03 -20.01
N ALA A 765 10.60 8.83 -19.36
CA ALA A 765 9.24 8.46 -19.01
C ALA A 765 8.33 9.68 -19.21
N GLY A 766 7.02 9.46 -19.32
CA GLY A 766 6.03 10.55 -19.34
C GLY A 766 6.20 11.53 -18.16
N SER A 767 5.63 12.71 -18.22
CA SER A 767 5.78 13.70 -17.12
C SER A 767 5.05 13.29 -15.85
N ASP A 768 3.88 12.68 -16.00
CA ASP A 768 2.89 12.54 -14.94
C ASP A 768 2.90 11.13 -14.34
N THR A 769 2.80 11.02 -13.01
CA THR A 769 2.58 9.73 -12.34
C THR A 769 1.34 9.04 -12.84
N ILE A 770 1.39 7.72 -12.91
CA ILE A 770 0.20 6.93 -13.25
C ILE A 770 -0.48 6.53 -11.94
N GLY A 771 -1.67 7.09 -11.72
CA GLY A 771 -2.50 6.76 -10.55
C GLY A 771 -3.23 5.43 -10.71
N ARG A 772 -4.00 5.05 -9.68
CA ARG A 772 -4.85 3.84 -9.74
C ARG A 772 -5.98 3.95 -10.77
N GLU A 773 -6.45 5.16 -11.02
CA GLU A 773 -7.44 5.44 -12.06
C GLU A 773 -6.76 5.76 -13.39
N VAL A 774 -7.29 5.19 -14.47
CA VAL A 774 -6.77 5.43 -15.82
C VAL A 774 -7.12 6.85 -16.25
N ASN A 775 -6.10 7.70 -16.41
CA ASN A 775 -6.23 9.05 -16.95
C ASN A 775 -5.62 9.11 -18.35
N PHE A 776 -6.44 9.33 -19.38
CA PHE A 776 -6.00 9.37 -20.78
C PHE A 776 -5.17 10.61 -21.15
N ALA A 777 -5.15 11.64 -20.30
CA ALA A 777 -4.26 12.78 -20.46
C ALA A 777 -2.80 12.48 -20.07
N HIS A 778 -2.54 11.41 -19.32
CA HIS A 778 -1.19 11.05 -18.89
C HIS A 778 -0.53 10.13 -19.94
N LEU A 779 0.76 10.35 -20.19
CA LEU A 779 1.54 9.48 -21.08
C LEU A 779 2.14 8.31 -20.28
N ASP A 780 1.49 7.15 -20.34
CA ASP A 780 1.95 5.92 -19.69
C ASP A 780 2.99 5.18 -20.54
N MET A 781 4.14 5.82 -20.75
CA MET A 781 5.25 5.32 -21.54
C MET A 781 6.58 5.58 -20.84
N ALA A 782 7.46 4.58 -20.89
CA ALA A 782 8.83 4.63 -20.41
C ALA A 782 9.79 3.93 -21.38
N LEU A 783 11.04 4.40 -21.42
CA LEU A 783 12.13 3.87 -22.22
C LEU A 783 13.32 3.55 -21.32
N PHE A 784 13.82 2.34 -21.43
CA PHE A 784 15.01 1.90 -20.70
C PHE A 784 16.17 1.60 -21.63
N GLU A 785 17.37 1.91 -21.17
CA GLU A 785 18.59 1.41 -21.75
C GLU A 785 18.94 0.05 -21.13
N VAL A 786 19.30 -0.91 -21.98
CA VAL A 786 19.55 -2.31 -21.63
C VAL A 786 20.92 -2.71 -22.15
N GLU A 787 21.58 -3.65 -21.47
CA GLU A 787 22.83 -4.22 -21.96
C GLU A 787 22.65 -4.85 -23.35
N THR A 788 23.60 -4.59 -24.25
CA THR A 788 23.56 -5.10 -25.63
C THR A 788 24.10 -6.54 -25.76
N SER A 789 24.70 -7.07 -24.69
CA SER A 789 25.08 -8.47 -24.55
C SER A 789 25.06 -8.87 -23.08
N ASN A 790 24.67 -10.12 -22.80
CA ASN A 790 24.72 -10.73 -21.46
C ASN A 790 25.80 -11.82 -21.36
N GLY A 791 26.74 -11.86 -22.31
CA GLY A 791 27.77 -12.91 -22.44
C GLY A 791 27.29 -14.23 -23.08
N SER A 792 25.98 -14.50 -23.10
CA SER A 792 25.38 -15.71 -23.72
C SER A 792 24.68 -15.43 -25.05
N SER A 793 24.09 -14.25 -25.20
CA SER A 793 23.41 -13.80 -26.41
C SER A 793 23.58 -12.30 -26.64
N SER A 794 23.35 -11.88 -27.88
CA SER A 794 23.25 -10.47 -28.25
C SER A 794 21.83 -9.97 -28.07
N PHE A 795 21.69 -8.71 -27.68
CA PHE A 795 20.39 -8.05 -27.54
C PHE A 795 19.62 -8.04 -28.88
N PRO A 796 18.29 -8.22 -28.88
CA PRO A 796 17.51 -8.32 -30.11
C PRO A 796 17.58 -7.04 -30.96
N THR A 797 17.41 -7.19 -32.27
CA THR A 797 17.38 -6.06 -33.21
C THR A 797 16.12 -5.22 -33.06
N LYS A 798 16.20 -3.92 -33.39
CA LYS A 798 15.06 -3.00 -33.30
C LYS A 798 13.88 -3.42 -34.17
N MET A 799 12.67 -3.12 -33.70
CA MET A 799 11.44 -3.27 -34.48
C MET A 799 11.22 -2.09 -35.41
N SER A 800 10.59 -2.37 -36.56
CA SER A 800 10.03 -1.35 -37.43
C SER A 800 8.77 -0.77 -36.81
N GLN A 801 8.46 0.48 -37.13
CA GLN A 801 7.24 1.14 -36.70
C GLN A 801 6.32 1.41 -37.87
N VAL A 802 5.05 1.64 -37.57
CA VAL A 802 4.11 2.09 -38.59
C VAL A 802 4.53 3.49 -39.06
N GLY A 803 4.77 3.62 -40.37
CA GLY A 803 5.16 4.88 -40.99
C GLY A 803 4.01 5.88 -41.09
N ASP A 804 2.78 5.37 -41.23
CA ASP A 804 1.55 6.15 -41.28
C ASP A 804 1.29 6.87 -39.95
N ARG A 805 1.12 8.19 -40.02
CA ARG A 805 0.92 9.05 -38.85
C ARG A 805 -0.49 8.96 -38.30
N ASP A 806 -1.45 8.57 -39.14
CA ASP A 806 -2.88 8.61 -38.82
C ASP A 806 -3.43 7.19 -38.59
N VAL A 807 -2.56 6.18 -38.48
CA VAL A 807 -2.96 4.77 -38.33
C VAL A 807 -3.84 4.51 -37.10
N GLY A 808 -3.63 5.26 -36.01
CA GLY A 808 -4.44 5.19 -34.80
C GLY A 808 -5.81 5.87 -34.96
N GLU A 809 -6.01 6.66 -36.01
CA GLU A 809 -7.28 7.32 -36.36
C GLU A 809 -8.18 6.41 -37.22
N SER A 810 -7.74 5.18 -37.52
CA SER A 810 -8.45 4.21 -38.36
C SER A 810 -8.65 2.87 -37.65
N LYS A 811 -9.76 2.19 -37.93
CA LYS A 811 -10.05 0.85 -37.39
C LYS A 811 -9.27 -0.25 -38.10
N VAL A 812 -8.00 -0.43 -37.72
CA VAL A 812 -7.09 -1.44 -38.27
C VAL A 812 -7.03 -2.73 -37.43
N GLU A 813 -6.70 -3.85 -38.08
CA GLU A 813 -6.40 -5.11 -37.41
C GLU A 813 -5.01 -5.06 -36.76
N LEU A 814 -4.89 -5.66 -35.58
CA LEU A 814 -3.70 -5.62 -34.74
C LEU A 814 -3.48 -6.94 -34.00
N ILE A 815 -2.29 -7.06 -33.41
CA ILE A 815 -1.93 -8.10 -32.46
C ILE A 815 -1.31 -7.49 -31.23
N VAL A 816 -1.65 -8.04 -30.07
CA VAL A 816 -1.00 -7.73 -28.79
C VAL A 816 -0.11 -8.90 -28.42
N VAL A 817 1.16 -8.63 -28.15
CA VAL A 817 2.11 -9.62 -27.64
C VAL A 817 2.66 -9.14 -26.31
N GLY A 818 2.57 -10.00 -25.30
CA GLY A 818 3.15 -9.74 -23.99
C GLY A 818 2.93 -10.85 -22.99
N TYR A 819 3.28 -10.57 -21.74
CA TYR A 819 3.23 -11.52 -20.64
C TYR A 819 2.06 -11.14 -19.75
N PRO A 820 0.93 -11.87 -19.76
CA PRO A 820 -0.08 -11.73 -18.73
C PRO A 820 0.53 -12.08 -17.37
N ALA A 821 0.32 -11.20 -16.40
CA ALA A 821 0.62 -11.50 -15.02
C ALA A 821 -0.60 -12.14 -14.37
N ARG A 822 -0.40 -12.82 -13.25
CA ARG A 822 -1.53 -13.34 -12.48
C ARG A 822 -2.35 -12.13 -11.97
N PRO A 823 -3.70 -12.10 -12.07
CA PRO A 823 -4.49 -10.93 -11.69
C PRO A 823 -4.39 -10.66 -10.18
N ASP A 824 -4.32 -9.38 -9.82
CA ASP A 824 -4.50 -8.92 -8.43
C ASP A 824 -5.99 -8.70 -8.12
N VAL A 825 -6.37 -8.63 -6.84
CA VAL A 825 -7.76 -8.42 -6.37
C VAL A 825 -8.35 -7.11 -6.94
N SER A 826 -7.53 -6.07 -7.07
CA SER A 826 -7.91 -4.79 -7.69
C SER A 826 -8.24 -4.91 -9.18
N ALA A 827 -7.57 -5.82 -9.89
CA ALA A 827 -7.83 -6.10 -11.29
C ALA A 827 -9.11 -6.93 -11.52
N LEU A 828 -9.83 -7.30 -10.45
CA LEU A 828 -11.09 -8.03 -10.47
C LEU A 828 -12.27 -7.18 -9.99
N GLU A 829 -12.02 -5.92 -9.65
CA GLU A 829 -13.01 -5.00 -9.16
C GLU A 829 -13.79 -4.38 -10.33
N ASP A 830 -15.12 -4.37 -10.22
CA ASP A 830 -16.00 -3.71 -11.18
C ASP A 830 -15.92 -2.18 -11.01
N PRO A 831 -15.58 -1.39 -12.05
CA PRO A 831 -15.33 0.04 -11.88
C PRO A 831 -16.57 0.90 -11.62
N GLU A 832 -17.79 0.36 -11.80
CA GLU A 832 -19.03 1.09 -11.49
C GLU A 832 -19.62 0.69 -10.14
N THR A 833 -19.46 -0.58 -9.75
CA THR A 833 -20.08 -1.16 -8.54
C THR A 833 -19.08 -1.50 -7.45
N HIS A 834 -17.79 -1.45 -7.76
CA HIS A 834 -16.65 -1.78 -6.91
C HIS A 834 -16.71 -3.15 -6.23
N GLN A 835 -17.48 -4.07 -6.82
CA GLN A 835 -17.57 -5.45 -6.35
C GLN A 835 -16.43 -6.28 -6.95
N VAL A 836 -15.76 -7.06 -6.10
CA VAL A 836 -14.73 -8.02 -6.53
C VAL A 836 -15.41 -9.19 -7.25
N ARG A 837 -15.11 -9.35 -8.54
CA ARG A 837 -15.63 -10.42 -9.41
C ARG A 837 -14.62 -11.55 -9.58
N ASP A 838 -14.40 -12.30 -8.50
CA ASP A 838 -13.56 -13.51 -8.46
C ASP A 838 -13.99 -14.57 -9.49
N ASP A 839 -15.26 -14.54 -9.92
CA ASP A 839 -15.81 -15.48 -10.87
C ASP A 839 -15.23 -15.32 -12.28
N ILE A 840 -14.86 -14.10 -12.71
CA ILE A 840 -14.33 -13.87 -14.07
C ILE A 840 -12.92 -14.43 -14.23
N ALA A 841 -11.98 -14.10 -13.34
CA ALA A 841 -10.60 -14.59 -13.44
C ALA A 841 -10.50 -16.10 -13.23
N LYS A 842 -11.31 -16.65 -12.32
CA LYS A 842 -11.43 -18.09 -12.12
C LYS A 842 -11.97 -18.77 -13.39
N ARG A 843 -13.01 -18.22 -14.02
CA ARG A 843 -13.56 -18.72 -15.31
C ARG A 843 -12.54 -18.62 -16.45
N LEU A 844 -11.79 -17.51 -16.55
CA LEU A 844 -10.73 -17.34 -17.57
C LEU A 844 -9.62 -18.40 -17.41
N GLY A 845 -9.20 -18.65 -16.17
CA GLY A 845 -8.27 -19.73 -15.83
C GLY A 845 -8.82 -21.12 -16.12
N GLU A 846 -10.11 -21.37 -15.85
CA GLU A 846 -10.80 -22.63 -16.08
C GLU A 846 -11.06 -22.94 -17.57
N ILE A 847 -11.30 -21.92 -18.41
CA ILE A 847 -11.60 -22.09 -19.85
C ILE A 847 -10.32 -22.35 -20.67
N PHE A 848 -9.22 -21.68 -20.35
CA PHE A 848 -8.00 -21.66 -21.18
C PHE A 848 -6.75 -22.24 -20.52
N GLY A 849 -6.82 -22.61 -19.22
CA GLY A 849 -5.66 -23.13 -18.48
C GLY A 849 -4.46 -22.18 -18.57
N LEU A 850 -4.68 -20.88 -18.35
CA LEU A 850 -3.70 -19.83 -18.58
C LEU A 850 -2.47 -20.02 -17.68
N ASP A 851 -1.34 -20.30 -18.34
CA ASP A 851 0.00 -20.36 -17.76
C ASP A 851 0.52 -18.92 -17.67
N TYR A 852 0.36 -18.27 -16.51
CA TYR A 852 0.82 -16.89 -16.29
C TYR A 852 2.35 -16.78 -16.23
N GLY A 853 2.87 -15.58 -16.49
CA GLY A 853 4.33 -15.37 -16.58
C GLY A 853 4.94 -15.98 -17.86
N ARG A 854 4.09 -16.40 -18.80
CA ARG A 854 4.44 -16.82 -20.16
C ARG A 854 3.98 -15.78 -21.17
N LYS A 855 4.64 -15.72 -22.32
CA LYS A 855 4.31 -14.87 -23.46
C LYS A 855 3.09 -15.40 -24.23
N TYR A 856 2.17 -14.51 -24.56
CA TYR A 856 0.98 -14.78 -25.37
C TYR A 856 0.88 -13.83 -26.54
N LEU A 857 0.17 -14.28 -27.57
CA LEU A 857 -0.31 -13.46 -28.66
C LEU A 857 -1.84 -13.39 -28.61
N ALA A 858 -2.40 -12.20 -28.76
CA ALA A 858 -3.83 -11.98 -28.86
C ALA A 858 -4.16 -11.11 -30.10
N PRO A 859 -4.88 -11.63 -31.11
CA PRO A 859 -5.37 -10.80 -32.21
C PRO A 859 -6.45 -9.84 -31.74
N GLY A 860 -6.67 -8.76 -32.49
CA GLY A 860 -7.82 -7.89 -32.34
C GLY A 860 -7.84 -6.77 -33.36
N ARG A 861 -8.66 -5.77 -33.08
CA ARG A 861 -8.88 -4.60 -33.92
C ARG A 861 -9.03 -3.34 -33.06
N ILE A 862 -8.64 -2.20 -33.61
CA ILE A 862 -8.99 -0.90 -33.02
C ILE A 862 -10.52 -0.70 -33.07
N GLU A 863 -11.10 -0.36 -31.91
CA GLU A 863 -12.53 -0.09 -31.77
C GLU A 863 -12.86 1.40 -31.65
N ASP A 864 -12.24 2.10 -30.71
CA ASP A 864 -12.30 3.56 -30.60
C ASP A 864 -10.97 4.11 -31.07
N VAL A 865 -11.02 5.05 -32.01
CA VAL A 865 -9.83 5.61 -32.64
C VAL A 865 -9.22 6.71 -31.76
N ALA A 866 -7.97 7.05 -32.02
CA ALA A 866 -7.26 8.07 -31.26
C ALA A 866 -8.03 9.41 -31.25
N GLY A 867 -8.26 9.97 -30.05
CA GLY A 867 -9.04 11.20 -29.87
C GLY A 867 -10.57 11.05 -29.83
N SER A 868 -11.13 9.83 -29.95
CA SER A 868 -12.59 9.63 -29.81
C SER A 868 -13.04 9.36 -28.36
N LEU A 869 -12.11 9.23 -27.42
CA LEU A 869 -12.39 9.06 -25.98
C LEU A 869 -12.49 10.43 -25.30
N GLY A 870 -13.46 10.61 -24.40
CA GLY A 870 -13.81 11.91 -23.79
C GLY A 870 -12.62 12.68 -23.21
N ASP A 871 -11.74 11.98 -22.48
CA ASP A 871 -10.59 12.59 -21.79
C ASP A 871 -9.28 12.59 -22.62
N ASP A 872 -9.31 12.07 -23.85
CA ASP A 872 -8.18 12.05 -24.80
C ASP A 872 -8.32 13.10 -25.93
N GLN A 873 -9.37 13.93 -25.92
CA GLN A 873 -9.64 14.86 -27.02
C GLN A 873 -8.53 15.89 -27.26
N SER A 874 -7.72 16.20 -26.24
CA SER A 874 -6.62 17.16 -26.32
C SER A 874 -5.36 16.58 -27.00
N HIS A 875 -4.97 15.35 -26.64
CA HIS A 875 -3.73 14.74 -27.11
C HIS A 875 -3.93 13.78 -28.28
N ARG A 876 -5.14 13.23 -28.45
CA ARG A 876 -5.54 12.32 -29.53
C ARG A 876 -4.56 11.16 -29.70
N TRP A 877 -4.15 10.54 -28.60
CA TRP A 877 -3.12 9.51 -28.62
C TRP A 877 -3.54 8.18 -28.01
N VAL A 878 -4.78 8.03 -27.52
CA VAL A 878 -5.30 6.79 -26.94
C VAL A 878 -6.33 6.19 -27.88
N PHE A 879 -6.12 4.94 -28.28
CA PHE A 879 -7.13 4.15 -28.97
C PHE A 879 -7.55 2.94 -28.11
N SER A 880 -8.76 2.44 -28.32
CA SER A 880 -9.23 1.20 -27.71
C SER A 880 -9.13 0.01 -28.67
N HIS A 881 -8.98 -1.20 -28.15
CA HIS A 881 -8.93 -2.43 -28.95
C HIS A 881 -9.65 -3.61 -28.28
N ASP A 882 -10.07 -4.58 -29.10
CA ASP A 882 -10.87 -5.73 -28.66
C ASP A 882 -10.07 -7.00 -28.35
N SER A 883 -8.73 -6.95 -28.41
CA SER A 883 -7.87 -8.10 -28.10
C SER A 883 -8.08 -8.61 -26.67
N THR A 884 -7.97 -9.92 -26.47
CA THR A 884 -7.97 -10.51 -25.13
C THR A 884 -6.67 -10.18 -24.40
N THR A 885 -6.63 -9.07 -23.67
CA THR A 885 -5.59 -8.76 -22.70
C THR A 885 -6.10 -9.05 -21.30
N LEU A 886 -5.27 -9.72 -20.50
CA LEU A 886 -5.54 -10.03 -19.11
C LEU A 886 -4.78 -9.04 -18.23
N ALA A 887 -5.09 -9.03 -16.93
CA ALA A 887 -4.33 -8.26 -15.96
C ALA A 887 -2.81 -8.52 -16.08
N GLY A 888 -2.01 -7.47 -15.97
CA GLY A 888 -0.55 -7.56 -16.07
C GLY A 888 0.01 -7.68 -17.48
N CYS A 889 -0.80 -7.54 -18.53
CA CYS A 889 -0.30 -7.31 -19.90
C CYS A 889 0.25 -5.87 -20.10
N SER A 890 0.40 -5.07 -19.05
CA SER A 890 0.99 -3.73 -19.13
C SER A 890 2.35 -3.76 -19.81
N GLY A 891 2.54 -2.84 -20.76
CA GLY A 891 3.76 -2.67 -21.53
C GLY A 891 3.83 -3.60 -22.74
N SER A 892 2.73 -4.30 -23.06
CA SER A 892 2.66 -5.18 -24.23
C SER A 892 2.79 -4.41 -25.52
N CYS A 893 3.46 -5.04 -26.49
CA CYS A 893 3.61 -4.50 -27.83
C CYS A 893 2.30 -4.67 -28.59
N VAL A 894 1.74 -3.57 -29.07
CA VAL A 894 0.63 -3.59 -30.03
C VAL A 894 1.22 -3.40 -31.42
N SER A 895 1.07 -4.40 -32.29
CA SER A 895 1.61 -4.38 -33.65
C SER A 895 0.48 -4.41 -34.67
N GLN A 896 0.63 -3.68 -35.77
CA GLN A 896 -0.34 -3.73 -36.85
C GLN A 896 -0.22 -5.06 -37.60
N LEU A 897 -1.36 -5.64 -37.97
CA LEU A 897 -1.42 -6.92 -38.68
C LEU A 897 -1.16 -6.75 -40.19
N ILE A 898 0.07 -6.35 -40.53
CA ILE A 898 0.60 -6.22 -41.89
C ILE A 898 2.00 -6.86 -41.97
N ASP A 899 2.63 -6.81 -43.14
CA ASP A 899 3.97 -7.37 -43.36
C ASP A 899 4.96 -6.90 -42.28
N PHE A 900 5.69 -7.86 -41.71
CA PHE A 900 6.71 -7.66 -40.66
C PHE A 900 6.21 -7.16 -39.30
N PHE A 901 4.90 -7.03 -39.09
CA PHE A 901 4.27 -6.63 -37.82
C PHE A 901 4.90 -5.38 -37.18
N PRO A 902 4.86 -4.21 -37.85
CA PRO A 902 5.41 -2.99 -37.30
C PRO A 902 4.66 -2.56 -36.03
N ILE A 903 5.38 -1.92 -35.10
CA ILE A 903 4.81 -1.41 -33.85
C ILE A 903 3.80 -0.31 -34.20
N LEU A 904 2.58 -0.49 -33.68
CA LEU A 904 1.46 0.43 -33.77
C LEU A 904 1.29 1.22 -32.47
N GLY A 905 1.40 0.54 -31.33
CA GLY A 905 1.06 1.11 -30.04
C GLY A 905 1.69 0.41 -28.83
N LEU A 906 1.48 1.02 -27.67
CA LEU A 906 1.87 0.51 -26.36
C LEU A 906 0.60 0.28 -25.52
N HIS A 907 0.31 -0.97 -25.19
CA HIS A 907 -0.83 -1.30 -24.33
C HIS A 907 -0.54 -0.88 -22.88
N PHE A 908 -1.48 -0.22 -22.21
CA PHE A 908 -1.27 0.32 -20.86
C PHE A 908 -2.40 0.05 -19.87
N ALA A 909 -3.62 -0.20 -20.34
CA ALA A 909 -4.75 -0.46 -19.46
C ALA A 909 -5.80 -1.36 -20.09
N GLY A 910 -6.55 -2.06 -19.24
CA GLY A 910 -7.76 -2.79 -19.61
C GLY A 910 -8.84 -2.56 -18.56
N ARG A 911 -10.05 -2.19 -18.99
CA ARG A 911 -11.24 -2.23 -18.14
C ARG A 911 -11.96 -3.54 -18.42
N ASN A 912 -12.07 -4.37 -17.38
CA ASN A 912 -12.74 -5.67 -17.46
C ASN A 912 -14.09 -5.52 -18.17
N LEU A 913 -14.33 -6.40 -19.14
CA LEU A 913 -15.59 -6.50 -19.88
C LEU A 913 -15.99 -5.24 -20.67
N THR A 914 -15.13 -4.22 -20.71
CA THR A 914 -15.42 -2.90 -21.28
C THR A 914 -14.55 -2.65 -22.51
N ALA A 915 -13.27 -2.36 -22.31
CA ALA A 915 -12.34 -2.01 -23.38
C ALA A 915 -10.89 -2.12 -22.93
N ASN A 916 -9.98 -2.38 -23.87
CA ASN A 916 -8.54 -2.32 -23.67
C ASN A 916 -7.96 -1.09 -24.35
N TYR A 917 -6.96 -0.47 -23.76
CA TYR A 917 -6.43 0.83 -24.18
C TYR A 917 -4.94 0.75 -24.47
N ALA A 918 -4.54 1.46 -25.53
CA ALA A 918 -3.16 1.58 -25.94
C ALA A 918 -2.85 3.00 -26.42
N HIS A 919 -1.61 3.45 -26.19
CA HIS A 919 -1.09 4.67 -26.78
C HIS A 919 -0.71 4.42 -28.24
N SER A 920 -1.20 5.26 -29.16
CA SER A 920 -0.72 5.34 -30.55
C SER A 920 0.67 5.96 -30.57
N LEU A 921 1.70 5.17 -30.92
CA LEU A 921 3.07 5.70 -30.95
C LEU A 921 3.25 6.76 -32.04
N ALA A 922 2.48 6.69 -33.13
CA ALA A 922 2.45 7.70 -34.17
C ALA A 922 1.96 9.06 -33.64
N ALA A 923 0.90 9.05 -32.81
CA ALA A 923 0.36 10.25 -32.18
C ALA A 923 1.29 10.76 -31.05
N VAL A 924 1.85 9.87 -30.24
CA VAL A 924 2.86 10.23 -29.21
C VAL A 924 4.07 10.92 -29.84
N ARG A 925 4.56 10.40 -30.98
CA ARG A 925 5.62 11.06 -31.77
C ARG A 925 5.24 12.47 -32.22
N ALA A 926 3.99 12.70 -32.60
CA ALA A 926 3.48 13.99 -33.06
C ALA A 926 3.11 14.96 -31.92
N SER A 927 2.92 14.46 -30.69
CA SER A 927 2.42 15.22 -29.54
C SER A 927 3.38 16.29 -29.00
N GLY A 928 4.68 16.20 -29.33
CA GLY A 928 5.72 17.07 -28.77
C GLY A 928 6.15 16.74 -27.34
N GLN A 929 5.55 15.72 -26.69
CA GLN A 929 5.89 15.30 -25.32
C GLN A 929 7.20 14.50 -25.24
N VAL A 930 7.62 13.87 -26.34
CA VAL A 930 8.88 13.13 -26.41
C VAL A 930 9.99 14.06 -26.93
N PRO A 931 11.10 14.29 -26.19
CA PRO A 931 12.17 15.17 -26.63
C PRO A 931 12.80 14.73 -27.95
N ALA A 932 13.21 15.69 -28.79
CA ALA A 932 13.77 15.42 -30.13
C ALA A 932 14.97 14.44 -30.11
N ALA A 933 15.85 14.55 -29.10
CA ALA A 933 16.98 13.63 -28.94
C ALA A 933 16.54 12.18 -28.69
N ILE A 934 15.40 11.97 -28.02
CA ILE A 934 14.82 10.64 -27.81
C ILE A 934 14.20 10.13 -29.12
N LEU A 935 13.48 10.97 -29.84
CA LEU A 935 12.94 10.63 -31.16
C LEU A 935 14.06 10.21 -32.13
N GLU A 936 15.20 10.90 -32.11
CA GLU A 936 16.38 10.54 -32.90
C GLU A 936 16.94 9.16 -32.51
N ARG A 937 17.11 8.89 -31.21
CA ARG A 937 17.55 7.56 -30.71
C ARG A 937 16.60 6.43 -31.12
N LEU A 938 15.30 6.71 -31.19
CA LEU A 938 14.30 5.75 -31.62
C LEU A 938 14.23 5.61 -33.16
N GLY A 939 14.90 6.48 -33.91
CA GLY A 939 14.80 6.55 -35.37
C GLY A 939 13.42 7.03 -35.85
N TRP A 940 12.75 7.87 -35.05
CA TRP A 940 11.43 8.45 -35.31
C TRP A 940 11.50 9.81 -36.00
N THR A 941 12.64 10.14 -36.61
CA THR A 941 12.80 11.40 -37.35
C THR A 941 11.90 11.42 -38.60
N ALA A 942 11.45 12.62 -38.96
CA ALA A 942 10.39 12.88 -39.94
C ALA A 942 10.59 12.25 -41.32
#